data_AF-A0A7Y4WVV5-F1
#
_entry.id   AF-A0A7Y4WVV5-F1
#
_cell.length_a   1.000
_cell.length_b   1.000
_cell.length_c   1.000
_cell.angle_alpha   90.00
_cell.angle_beta   90.00
_cell.angle_gamma   90.00
#
_symmetry.space_group_name_H-M   'P 1'
#
loop_
_entity.id
_entity.type
_entity.pdbx_description
1 polymer ?
#
loop_
_entity_poly.entity_id
_entity_poly.type
_entity_poly.pdbx_seq_one_letter_code
_entity_poly.pdbx_strand_id
1 'polypeptide(L)'
;MKTVHFIICLALIGLLIWLNQMLVPADVVVYGGLTWVGWTSILFVGFGIGFLVIFNDFTRSFGFLKARDEQANPQMHVRRLARSELVELGLDKYRGPAYPHPVIFPVRCIGCQACVDACPHDVLAIVDGVAAAVAPDLCMEDTACQAECPVNPKACIVINTTKDVRTLPMPTRDGSTLQTNVPGCFIIGDVSGVPLIKNAVKEGADVIAHIAAELMQAPHEPKAAYDVAIIGIGPGGASAAASAADANLRYLAIEQDKVLSTVDQYPKGKYIFFKPDTKDWFGGIPTVGLGLATAKADSRDSADADSTIFDALDRDLEGVIHNQISRIHTELIAKIPRSLQPDLSPLLTEKIETELKKRIADFLRSKANGDWLKVYQTHFLSDRDNIMSGFRADIADHLETKIAGDQRENILDIWLGNLAEKGITINEYESCKAVTHADDGDYFVITTERDSQKTTQIYTARRVVIAIGLRGSPNKLMLPNEGLKVRIEGHDKQKVLYGLSNPDDFGGFRIVIVGGGNVAVEAAVDLVSIRQGTTIEPRSPEKMNRVTLLVRDYLAPTVKFGNKFELYKCADEGLIDLRFGVGIKEMRENELVLEDVGTKREVETIPNDYVLALIGGERPNRFLESIGITIK
;
A
#
# COMPACT_ATOMS: atom_id res chain seq x y z
N MET A 1 -5.92 7.72 49.44
CA MET A 1 -5.59 9.00 50.12
C MET A 1 -4.53 8.73 51.18
N LYS A 2 -3.41 9.47 51.19
CA LYS A 2 -2.36 9.31 52.21
C LYS A 2 -2.88 9.80 53.57
N THR A 3 -2.52 9.14 54.67
CA THR A 3 -2.96 9.39 56.07
C THR A 3 -2.95 10.87 56.47
N VAL A 4 -2.02 11.64 55.91
CA VAL A 4 -1.89 13.10 56.10
C VAL A 4 -3.14 13.89 55.66
N HIS A 5 -3.79 13.50 54.55
CA HIS A 5 -4.99 14.21 54.05
C HIS A 5 -6.19 13.99 54.97
N PHE A 6 -6.29 12.81 55.59
CA PHE A 6 -7.36 12.50 56.53
C PHE A 6 -7.22 13.34 57.82
N ILE A 7 -5.98 13.52 58.29
CA ILE A 7 -5.68 14.33 59.48
C ILE A 7 -5.98 15.81 59.23
N ILE A 8 -5.65 16.34 58.03
CA ILE A 8 -5.95 17.73 57.67
C ILE A 8 -7.47 17.98 57.61
N CYS A 9 -8.24 17.05 57.03
CA CYS A 9 -9.70 17.16 57.02
C CYS A 9 -10.30 17.13 58.42
N LEU A 10 -9.82 16.24 59.31
CA LEU A 10 -10.30 16.19 60.69
C LEU A 10 -9.96 17.46 61.48
N ALA A 11 -8.77 18.03 61.26
CA ALA A 11 -8.36 19.28 61.90
C ALA A 11 -9.22 20.47 61.44
N LEU A 12 -9.55 20.55 60.14
CA LEU A 12 -10.44 21.58 59.59
C LEU A 12 -11.87 21.46 60.09
N ILE A 13 -12.40 20.23 60.16
CA ILE A 13 -13.73 19.97 60.73
C ILE A 13 -13.76 20.36 62.21
N GLY A 14 -12.73 19.98 62.98
CA GLY A 14 -12.61 20.36 64.39
C GLY A 14 -12.55 21.88 64.60
N LEU A 15 -11.78 22.59 63.76
CA LEU A 15 -11.68 24.06 63.79
C LEU A 15 -13.03 24.73 63.47
N LEU A 16 -13.77 24.22 62.48
CA LEU A 16 -15.08 24.75 62.10
C LEU A 16 -16.13 24.51 63.19
N ILE A 17 -16.11 23.35 63.84
CA ILE A 17 -16.98 23.06 64.99
C ILE A 17 -16.66 24.02 66.15
N TRP A 18 -15.37 24.23 66.45
CA TRP A 18 -14.94 25.12 67.53
C TRP A 18 -15.32 26.58 67.27
N LEU A 19 -15.10 27.08 66.05
CA LEU A 19 -15.49 28.44 65.66
C LEU A 19 -17.01 28.64 65.77
N ASN A 20 -17.81 27.63 65.42
CA ASN A 20 -19.27 27.71 65.52
C ASN A 20 -19.77 27.72 66.98
N GLN A 21 -19.01 27.14 67.91
CA GLN A 21 -19.36 27.14 69.35
C GLN A 21 -18.94 28.43 70.07
N MET A 22 -17.89 29.12 69.59
CA MET A 22 -17.35 30.30 70.26
C MET A 22 -17.92 31.64 69.77
N LEU A 23 -18.41 31.71 68.53
CA LEU A 23 -18.79 32.99 67.89
C LEU A 23 -20.29 33.20 67.71
N VAL A 24 -21.14 32.28 68.17
CA VAL A 24 -22.59 32.34 67.95
C VAL A 24 -23.33 32.66 69.27
N PRO A 25 -24.14 33.73 69.31
CA PRO A 25 -24.96 34.06 70.48
C PRO A 25 -26.06 33.00 70.72
N ALA A 26 -26.48 32.84 71.98
CA ALA A 26 -27.24 31.70 72.49
C ALA A 26 -28.70 31.57 71.96
N ASP A 27 -29.17 32.52 71.16
CA ASP A 27 -30.53 32.65 70.66
C ASP A 27 -30.72 32.20 69.20
N VAL A 28 -29.66 31.70 68.55
CA VAL A 28 -29.72 31.21 67.15
C VAL A 28 -30.16 29.75 67.08
N VAL A 29 -31.12 29.44 66.21
CA VAL A 29 -31.63 28.08 65.99
C VAL A 29 -30.51 27.17 65.45
N VAL A 30 -30.21 26.12 66.20
CA VAL A 30 -29.17 25.12 65.89
C VAL A 30 -29.85 23.85 65.38
N TYR A 31 -29.38 23.31 64.25
CA TYR A 31 -29.85 22.04 63.70
C TYR A 31 -28.70 21.04 63.68
N GLY A 32 -28.83 19.92 64.40
CA GLY A 32 -27.77 18.90 64.47
C GLY A 32 -26.45 19.39 65.11
N GLY A 33 -26.51 20.37 66.03
CA GLY A 33 -25.35 20.90 66.74
C GLY A 33 -24.58 22.01 65.99
N LEU A 34 -25.02 22.41 64.79
CA LEU A 34 -24.45 23.52 64.02
C LEU A 34 -25.54 24.52 63.61
N THR A 35 -25.19 25.80 63.58
CA THR A 35 -26.01 26.83 62.93
C THR A 35 -26.12 26.61 61.42
N TRP A 36 -27.09 27.28 60.77
CA TRP A 36 -27.21 27.30 59.32
C TRP A 36 -25.91 27.78 58.65
N VAL A 37 -25.23 28.77 59.25
CA VAL A 37 -23.93 29.29 58.80
C VAL A 37 -22.85 28.20 58.88
N GLY A 38 -22.85 27.40 59.94
CA GLY A 38 -21.94 26.27 60.10
C GLY A 38 -22.15 25.21 59.01
N TRP A 39 -23.39 24.84 58.73
CA TRP A 39 -23.72 23.91 57.65
C TRP A 39 -23.32 24.44 56.27
N THR A 40 -23.58 25.72 55.98
CA THR A 40 -23.15 26.33 54.70
C THR A 40 -21.63 26.38 54.57
N SER A 41 -20.91 26.58 55.68
CA SER A 41 -19.45 26.62 55.69
C SER A 41 -18.83 25.25 55.38
N ILE A 42 -19.37 24.18 55.98
CA ILE A 42 -18.95 22.80 55.70
C ILE A 42 -19.20 22.45 54.24
N LEU A 43 -20.35 22.83 53.70
CA LEU A 43 -20.73 22.55 52.32
C LEU A 43 -19.78 23.27 51.34
N PHE A 44 -19.46 24.55 51.58
CA PHE A 44 -18.49 25.30 50.76
C PHE A 44 -17.07 24.72 50.83
N VAL A 45 -16.62 24.32 52.01
CA VAL A 45 -15.29 23.69 52.17
C VAL A 45 -15.25 22.32 51.48
N GLY A 46 -16.33 21.53 51.57
CA GLY A 46 -16.45 20.25 50.87
C GLY A 46 -16.38 20.42 49.35
N PHE A 47 -17.10 21.39 48.79
CA PHE A 47 -17.01 21.72 47.36
C PHE A 47 -15.63 22.22 46.95
N GLY A 48 -15.00 23.07 47.77
CA GLY A 48 -13.64 23.56 47.51
C GLY A 48 -12.60 22.43 47.47
N ILE A 49 -12.65 21.50 48.42
CA ILE A 49 -11.78 20.32 48.44
C ILE A 49 -12.06 19.42 47.23
N GLY A 50 -13.32 19.16 46.91
CA GLY A 50 -13.71 18.37 45.74
C GLY A 50 -13.19 18.97 44.43
N PHE A 51 -13.32 20.28 44.26
CA PHE A 51 -12.81 21.00 43.10
C PHE A 51 -11.27 20.92 43.02
N LEU A 52 -10.57 21.04 44.15
CA LEU A 52 -9.12 20.96 44.20
C LEU A 52 -8.60 19.55 43.85
N VAL A 53 -9.31 18.50 44.29
CA VAL A 53 -9.01 17.11 43.90
C VAL A 53 -9.24 16.91 42.41
N ILE A 54 -10.39 17.33 41.87
CA ILE A 54 -10.70 17.21 40.44
C ILE A 54 -9.67 17.98 39.60
N PHE A 55 -9.32 19.20 39.99
CA PHE A 55 -8.34 20.01 39.30
C PHE A 55 -6.94 19.38 39.34
N ASN A 56 -6.52 18.83 40.48
CA ASN A 56 -5.23 18.16 40.61
C ASN A 56 -5.16 16.83 39.83
N ASP A 57 -6.28 16.11 39.72
CA ASP A 57 -6.34 14.88 38.92
C ASP A 57 -6.41 15.19 37.41
N PHE A 58 -7.07 16.30 37.06
CA PHE A 58 -7.09 16.84 35.70
C PHE A 58 -5.70 17.32 35.27
N THR A 59 -4.95 18.03 36.13
CA THR A 59 -3.58 18.46 35.83
C THR A 59 -2.60 17.29 35.79
N ARG A 60 -2.77 16.23 36.60
CA ARG A 60 -2.00 14.98 36.44
C ARG A 60 -2.33 14.26 35.14
N SER A 61 -3.59 14.18 34.76
CA SER A 61 -4.01 13.55 33.49
C SER A 61 -3.51 14.33 32.28
N PHE A 62 -3.58 15.67 32.31
CA PHE A 62 -3.00 16.53 31.28
C PHE A 62 -1.47 16.46 31.26
N GLY A 63 -0.81 16.37 32.42
CA GLY A 63 0.63 16.13 32.51
C GLY A 63 1.03 14.77 31.92
N PHE A 64 0.20 13.73 32.10
CA PHE A 64 0.40 12.41 31.50
C PHE A 64 0.21 12.42 29.97
N LEU A 65 -0.76 13.18 29.46
CA LEU A 65 -0.99 13.37 28.02
C LEU A 65 0.13 14.20 27.37
N LYS A 66 0.55 15.29 28.02
CA LYS A 66 1.68 16.11 27.56
C LYS A 66 3.00 15.36 27.61
N ALA A 67 3.23 14.55 28.65
CA ALA A 67 4.38 13.65 28.71
C ALA A 67 4.32 12.56 27.64
N ARG A 68 3.13 12.10 27.24
CA ARG A 68 2.95 11.16 26.11
C ARG A 68 3.26 11.82 24.76
N ASP A 69 2.84 13.06 24.54
CA ASP A 69 3.13 13.81 23.30
C ASP A 69 4.59 14.27 23.23
N GLU A 70 5.21 14.65 24.36
CA GLU A 70 6.64 14.96 24.43
C GLU A 70 7.52 13.69 24.38
N GLN A 71 7.06 12.53 24.88
CA GLN A 71 7.71 11.22 24.68
C GLN A 71 7.40 10.56 23.33
N ALA A 72 6.45 11.08 22.55
CA ALA A 72 6.17 10.59 21.21
C ALA A 72 7.17 11.08 20.16
N ASN A 73 8.17 11.92 20.53
CA ASN A 73 9.25 12.25 19.62
C ASN A 73 10.61 12.61 20.25
N PRO A 74 11.22 11.80 21.13
CA PRO A 74 12.66 11.65 21.05
C PRO A 74 12.92 10.82 19.78
N GLN A 75 13.57 11.41 18.79
CA GLN A 75 14.24 10.62 17.77
C GLN A 75 15.05 9.56 18.53
N MET A 76 14.66 8.28 18.40
CA MET A 76 15.54 7.21 18.85
C MET A 76 16.81 7.38 18.03
N HIS A 77 17.83 8.00 18.62
CA HIS A 77 19.19 7.83 18.16
C HIS A 77 19.53 6.38 18.42
N VAL A 78 19.18 5.54 17.45
CA VAL A 78 19.67 4.17 17.34
C VAL A 78 21.16 4.29 17.08
N ARG A 79 21.93 4.48 18.15
CA ARG A 79 23.38 4.45 18.10
C ARG A 79 23.79 3.01 17.86
N ARG A 80 24.38 2.73 16.70
CA ARG A 80 25.04 1.44 16.46
C ARG A 80 26.18 1.30 17.47
N LEU A 81 26.15 0.22 18.27
CA LEU A 81 27.24 -0.11 19.19
C LEU A 81 28.50 -0.43 18.37
N ALA A 82 29.64 0.11 18.79
CA ALA A 82 30.91 -0.21 18.17
C ALA A 82 31.31 -1.67 18.47
N ARG A 83 32.22 -2.22 17.66
CA ARG A 83 32.67 -3.62 17.81
C ARG A 83 33.23 -3.90 19.20
N SER A 84 33.97 -2.95 19.78
CA SER A 84 34.52 -3.05 21.14
C SER A 84 33.42 -3.11 22.21
N GLU A 85 32.38 -2.29 22.07
CA GLU A 85 31.25 -2.21 23.02
C GLU A 85 30.38 -3.48 22.99
N LEU A 86 30.22 -4.08 21.80
CA LEU A 86 29.49 -5.35 21.66
C LEU A 86 30.23 -6.53 22.31
N VAL A 87 31.56 -6.55 22.22
CA VAL A 87 32.41 -7.55 22.87
C VAL A 87 32.35 -7.39 24.39
N GLU A 88 32.38 -6.16 24.88
CA GLU A 88 32.30 -5.85 26.32
C GLU A 88 30.95 -6.26 26.93
N LEU A 89 29.87 -6.19 26.14
CA LEU A 89 28.53 -6.65 26.54
C LEU A 89 28.28 -8.15 26.31
N GLY A 90 29.24 -8.89 25.75
CA GLY A 90 29.08 -10.32 25.42
C GLY A 90 27.98 -10.60 24.38
N LEU A 91 27.71 -9.61 23.52
CA LEU A 91 26.67 -9.63 22.48
C LEU A 91 27.24 -9.92 21.08
N ASP A 92 28.56 -10.02 20.95
CA ASP A 92 29.26 -10.38 19.70
C ASP A 92 28.83 -11.76 19.16
N LYS A 93 28.53 -12.71 20.05
CA LYS A 93 27.95 -14.01 19.70
C LYS A 93 26.57 -13.95 19.01
N TYR A 94 25.87 -12.82 19.12
CA TYR A 94 24.57 -12.59 18.47
C TYR A 94 24.69 -11.73 17.20
N ARG A 95 25.91 -11.41 16.73
CA ARG A 95 26.07 -10.91 15.35
C ARG A 95 25.81 -12.05 14.40
N GLY A 96 24.57 -12.17 13.97
CA GLY A 96 24.24 -12.98 12.82
C GLY A 96 24.68 -12.31 11.50
N PRO A 97 24.32 -12.93 10.37
CA PRO A 97 24.78 -12.55 9.04
C PRO A 97 24.49 -11.10 8.64
N ALA A 98 25.12 -10.63 7.56
CA ALA A 98 24.98 -9.27 7.04
C ALA A 98 23.60 -8.95 6.42
N TYR A 99 22.67 -9.90 6.52
CA TYR A 99 21.29 -9.79 6.11
C TYR A 99 20.37 -10.00 7.33
N PRO A 100 19.17 -9.42 7.30
CA PRO A 100 18.22 -9.60 8.38
C PRO A 100 17.85 -11.06 8.61
N HIS A 101 17.69 -11.44 9.87
CA HIS A 101 17.41 -12.81 10.27
C HIS A 101 16.68 -12.83 11.62
N PRO A 102 15.89 -13.88 11.91
CA PRO A 102 15.32 -14.07 13.23
C PRO A 102 16.41 -14.54 14.20
N VAL A 103 16.43 -13.94 15.38
CA VAL A 103 17.25 -14.33 16.51
C VAL A 103 16.33 -14.93 17.57
N ILE A 104 16.60 -16.19 17.92
CA ILE A 104 15.91 -16.87 19.01
C ILE A 104 16.76 -16.78 20.28
N PHE A 105 16.11 -16.42 21.40
CA PHE A 105 16.68 -16.47 22.74
C PHE A 105 16.27 -17.79 23.41
N PRO A 106 17.15 -18.81 23.48
CA PRO A 106 16.76 -20.15 23.93
C PRO A 106 16.25 -20.16 25.37
N VAL A 107 16.82 -19.32 26.25
CA VAL A 107 16.41 -19.19 27.66
C VAL A 107 14.98 -18.68 27.83
N ARG A 108 14.43 -18.01 26.80
CA ARG A 108 13.05 -17.49 26.80
C ARG A 108 12.11 -18.37 25.99
N CYS A 109 12.62 -19.20 25.11
CA CYS A 109 11.80 -19.99 24.20
C CYS A 109 11.08 -21.09 24.99
N ILE A 110 9.75 -21.14 24.89
CA ILE A 110 8.93 -22.19 25.51
C ILE A 110 8.63 -23.36 24.57
N GLY A 111 9.24 -23.38 23.37
CA GLY A 111 9.06 -24.47 22.39
C GLY A 111 7.67 -24.57 21.75
N CYS A 112 6.83 -23.53 21.85
CA CYS A 112 5.43 -23.55 21.41
C CYS A 112 5.19 -23.57 19.90
N GLN A 113 6.25 -23.54 19.07
CA GLN A 113 6.19 -23.57 17.62
C GLN A 113 5.49 -22.39 16.89
N ALA A 114 4.76 -21.51 17.58
CA ALA A 114 4.07 -20.36 16.98
C ALA A 114 4.91 -19.53 15.98
N CYS A 115 6.20 -19.29 16.27
CA CYS A 115 7.08 -18.56 15.37
C CYS A 115 7.53 -19.35 14.13
N VAL A 116 7.60 -20.67 14.23
CA VAL A 116 7.89 -21.59 13.12
C VAL A 116 6.70 -21.61 12.16
N ASP A 117 5.50 -21.84 12.69
CA ASP A 117 4.26 -21.90 11.89
C ASP A 117 3.92 -20.55 11.25
N ALA A 118 4.24 -19.45 11.94
CA ALA A 118 4.05 -18.10 11.42
C ALA A 118 5.07 -17.68 10.36
N CYS A 119 6.15 -18.44 10.16
CA CYS A 119 7.17 -18.09 9.18
C CYS A 119 6.78 -18.63 7.79
N PRO A 120 6.42 -17.78 6.82
CA PRO A 120 6.01 -18.25 5.48
C PRO A 120 7.19 -18.69 4.60
N HIS A 121 8.39 -18.76 5.17
CA HIS A 121 9.66 -18.94 4.46
C HIS A 121 10.52 -20.07 5.03
N ASP A 122 9.97 -20.88 5.96
CA ASP A 122 10.64 -22.03 6.58
C ASP A 122 12.03 -21.71 7.17
N VAL A 123 12.21 -20.47 7.63
CA VAL A 123 13.47 -19.97 8.21
C VAL A 123 13.75 -20.61 9.57
N LEU A 124 12.68 -20.97 10.28
CA LEU A 124 12.69 -21.43 11.67
C LEU A 124 12.27 -22.89 11.75
N ALA A 125 12.86 -23.65 12.66
CA ALA A 125 12.41 -24.99 13.02
C ALA A 125 12.56 -25.20 14.54
N ILE A 126 11.95 -26.26 15.07
CA ILE A 126 12.20 -26.71 16.45
C ILE A 126 13.42 -27.62 16.46
N VAL A 127 14.44 -27.24 17.22
CA VAL A 127 15.67 -28.00 17.47
C VAL A 127 15.85 -28.13 18.97
N ASP A 128 15.94 -29.36 19.47
CA ASP A 128 16.10 -29.64 20.91
C ASP A 128 15.04 -28.98 21.81
N GLY A 129 13.80 -28.92 21.33
CA GLY A 129 12.65 -28.36 22.06
C GLY A 129 12.59 -26.83 22.11
N VAL A 130 13.50 -26.13 21.41
CA VAL A 130 13.46 -24.67 21.24
C VAL A 130 13.43 -24.29 19.77
N ALA A 131 12.86 -23.14 19.45
CA ALA A 131 12.94 -22.61 18.09
C ALA A 131 14.40 -22.25 17.74
N ALA A 132 14.81 -22.50 16.50
CA ALA A 132 16.12 -22.18 15.96
C ALA A 132 15.98 -21.69 14.52
N ALA A 133 16.83 -20.73 14.12
CA ALA A 133 16.94 -20.30 12.73
C ALA A 133 17.81 -21.30 11.96
N VAL A 134 17.16 -22.16 11.17
CA VAL A 134 17.83 -23.21 10.38
C VAL A 134 18.18 -22.76 8.98
N ALA A 135 17.45 -21.79 8.43
CA ALA A 135 17.69 -21.17 7.13
C ALA A 135 17.62 -19.63 7.21
N PRO A 136 18.48 -18.98 8.04
CA PRO A 136 18.42 -17.55 8.30
C PRO A 136 18.57 -16.67 7.06
N ASP A 137 19.20 -17.17 6.00
CA ASP A 137 19.37 -16.54 4.69
C ASP A 137 18.06 -16.41 3.90
N LEU A 138 17.01 -17.13 4.29
CA LEU A 138 15.68 -17.05 3.68
C LEU A 138 14.77 -16.01 4.36
N CYS A 139 15.25 -15.29 5.39
CA CYS A 139 14.43 -14.32 6.11
C CYS A 139 14.14 -13.05 5.30
N MET A 140 12.85 -12.67 5.25
CA MET A 140 12.35 -11.53 4.46
C MET A 140 11.89 -10.33 5.29
N GLU A 141 12.17 -10.30 6.60
CA GLU A 141 11.77 -9.21 7.51
C GLU A 141 10.26 -8.94 7.61
N ASP A 142 9.42 -9.92 7.30
CA ASP A 142 7.96 -9.79 7.47
C ASP A 142 7.55 -9.67 8.95
N THR A 143 8.41 -10.11 9.88
CA THR A 143 8.23 -10.06 11.34
C THR A 143 7.05 -10.86 11.90
N ALA A 144 6.37 -11.69 11.11
CA ALA A 144 5.26 -12.52 11.58
C ALA A 144 5.69 -13.45 12.72
N CYS A 145 6.84 -14.09 12.58
CA CYS A 145 7.44 -14.95 13.62
C CYS A 145 7.72 -14.21 14.94
N GLN A 146 8.03 -12.91 14.87
CA GLN A 146 8.18 -12.06 16.06
C GLN A 146 6.80 -11.71 16.61
N ALA A 147 5.84 -11.32 15.77
CA ALA A 147 4.48 -10.94 16.17
C ALA A 147 3.81 -12.05 16.99
N GLU A 148 3.85 -13.28 16.48
CA GLU A 148 3.19 -14.47 17.04
C GLU A 148 3.91 -15.07 18.27
N CYS A 149 5.09 -14.57 18.65
CA CYS A 149 5.78 -15.07 19.83
C CYS A 149 4.99 -14.73 21.11
N PRO A 150 4.45 -15.72 21.85
CA PRO A 150 3.56 -15.47 22.99
C PRO A 150 4.34 -15.15 24.28
N VAL A 151 5.66 -15.28 24.26
CA VAL A 151 6.53 -15.05 25.43
C VAL A 151 6.78 -13.54 25.60
N ASN A 152 6.72 -13.05 26.84
CA ASN A 152 7.06 -11.67 27.17
C ASN A 152 8.16 -11.63 28.26
N PRO A 153 9.37 -11.12 27.98
CA PRO A 153 9.85 -10.59 26.70
C PRO A 153 9.93 -11.64 25.59
N LYS A 154 9.76 -11.20 24.33
CA LYS A 154 9.77 -12.08 23.16
C LYS A 154 11.01 -12.97 23.10
N ALA A 155 10.78 -14.24 22.79
CA ALA A 155 11.82 -15.24 22.58
C ALA A 155 12.35 -15.24 21.14
N CYS A 156 11.54 -14.80 20.16
CA CYS A 156 11.92 -14.62 18.76
C CYS A 156 11.85 -13.13 18.42
N ILE A 157 12.95 -12.55 17.92
CA ILE A 157 12.98 -11.18 17.37
C ILE A 157 13.67 -11.20 16.01
N VAL A 158 13.23 -10.35 15.07
CA VAL A 158 13.94 -10.17 13.80
C VAL A 158 14.89 -8.99 13.94
N ILE A 159 16.18 -9.23 13.68
CA ILE A 159 17.22 -8.20 13.79
C ILE A 159 17.72 -7.83 12.39
N ASN A 160 17.73 -6.53 12.10
CA ASN A 160 18.38 -5.96 10.92
C ASN A 160 19.64 -5.20 11.36
N THR A 161 20.80 -5.83 11.31
CA THR A 161 22.01 -5.25 11.94
C THR A 161 23.01 -4.58 10.99
N THR A 162 22.89 -4.67 9.66
CA THR A 162 23.94 -4.08 8.78
C THR A 162 23.54 -3.65 7.37
N LYS A 163 22.27 -3.75 6.94
CA LYS A 163 21.91 -3.26 5.61
C LYS A 163 21.94 -1.72 5.63
N ASP A 164 23.02 -1.14 5.11
CA ASP A 164 22.98 0.27 4.71
C ASP A 164 21.98 0.36 3.54
N VAL A 165 20.76 0.76 3.88
CA VAL A 165 19.76 1.13 2.88
C VAL A 165 20.32 2.38 2.21
N ARG A 166 20.98 2.18 1.08
CA ARG A 166 21.48 3.27 0.25
C ARG A 166 20.24 4.06 -0.17
N THR A 167 20.02 5.22 0.46
CA THR A 167 18.95 6.13 0.08
C THR A 167 19.23 6.54 -1.35
N LEU A 168 18.32 6.18 -2.26
CA LEU A 168 18.45 6.61 -3.64
C LEU A 168 18.22 8.12 -3.68
N PRO A 169 18.96 8.88 -4.51
CA PRO A 169 18.76 10.32 -4.59
C PRO A 169 17.31 10.63 -4.95
N MET A 170 16.64 11.47 -4.16
CA MET A 170 15.24 11.83 -4.34
C MET A 170 15.09 13.35 -4.51
N PRO A 171 14.10 13.82 -5.29
CA PRO A 171 13.82 15.24 -5.40
C PRO A 171 13.38 15.80 -4.05
N THR A 172 13.85 17.01 -3.74
CA THR A 172 13.53 17.71 -2.50
C THR A 172 12.09 18.22 -2.57
N ARG A 173 11.25 17.83 -1.61
CA ARG A 173 9.90 18.37 -1.41
C ARG A 173 9.55 18.47 0.07
N ASP A 174 8.63 19.36 0.40
CA ASP A 174 8.01 19.44 1.71
C ASP A 174 7.05 18.26 1.93
N GLY A 175 7.10 17.63 3.11
CA GLY A 175 6.28 16.46 3.41
C GLY A 175 4.80 16.74 3.65
N SER A 176 4.43 18.01 3.89
CA SER A 176 3.06 18.44 4.17
C SER A 176 2.37 19.07 2.95
N THR A 177 3.07 19.91 2.20
CA THR A 177 2.53 20.60 1.02
C THR A 177 2.86 19.91 -0.28
N LEU A 178 3.85 18.99 -0.29
CA LEU A 178 4.37 18.31 -1.47
C LEU A 178 5.07 19.27 -2.47
N GLN A 179 5.29 20.53 -2.06
CA GLN A 179 5.97 21.55 -2.86
C GLN A 179 7.48 21.31 -2.88
N THR A 180 8.10 21.54 -4.03
CA THR A 180 9.55 21.41 -4.20
C THR A 180 10.29 22.65 -3.68
N ASN A 181 11.62 22.67 -3.80
CA ASN A 181 12.40 23.89 -3.58
C ASN A 181 12.15 24.99 -4.63
N VAL A 182 11.37 24.71 -5.69
CA VAL A 182 10.91 25.69 -6.67
C VAL A 182 9.49 26.11 -6.27
N PRO A 183 9.26 27.35 -5.81
CA PRO A 183 7.95 27.82 -5.38
C PRO A 183 6.90 27.64 -6.48
N GLY A 184 5.72 27.15 -6.12
CA GLY A 184 4.63 26.87 -7.06
C GLY A 184 4.78 25.60 -7.89
N CYS A 185 5.91 24.89 -7.79
CA CYS A 185 6.14 23.59 -8.41
C CYS A 185 6.05 22.46 -7.37
N PHE A 186 5.18 21.49 -7.61
CA PHE A 186 4.87 20.37 -6.72
C PHE A 186 5.25 19.05 -7.37
N ILE A 187 5.55 18.03 -6.55
CA ILE A 187 5.92 16.71 -7.07
C ILE A 187 5.22 15.59 -6.29
N ILE A 188 4.57 14.68 -7.01
CA ILE A 188 3.72 13.63 -6.44
C ILE A 188 3.99 12.26 -7.08
N GLY A 189 3.61 11.19 -6.38
CA GLY A 189 3.73 9.81 -6.84
C GLY A 189 5.17 9.30 -6.85
N ASP A 190 5.43 8.24 -7.61
CA ASP A 190 6.68 7.45 -7.52
C ASP A 190 7.95 8.29 -7.73
N VAL A 191 7.90 9.34 -8.55
CA VAL A 191 9.04 10.24 -8.78
C VAL A 191 9.50 10.94 -7.49
N SER A 192 8.60 11.11 -6.52
CA SER A 192 8.89 11.70 -5.21
C SER A 192 9.53 10.73 -4.20
N GLY A 193 9.63 9.42 -4.53
CA GLY A 193 10.31 8.44 -3.67
C GLY A 193 9.39 7.66 -2.75
N VAL A 194 8.07 7.81 -2.93
CA VAL A 194 7.05 7.11 -2.16
C VAL A 194 6.35 6.09 -3.07
N PRO A 195 6.95 4.89 -3.29
CA PRO A 195 6.47 3.96 -4.32
C PRO A 195 5.25 3.19 -3.84
N LEU A 196 4.05 3.74 -4.04
CA LEU A 196 2.78 3.02 -3.92
C LEU A 196 1.71 3.77 -4.71
N ILE A 197 0.98 3.07 -5.57
CA ILE A 197 -0.12 3.65 -6.37
C ILE A 197 -1.14 4.38 -5.47
N LYS A 198 -1.45 3.82 -4.29
CA LYS A 198 -2.37 4.45 -3.32
C LYS A 198 -1.86 5.79 -2.82
N ASN A 199 -0.57 5.87 -2.50
CA ASN A 199 0.06 7.10 -2.04
C ASN A 199 0.06 8.12 -3.18
N ALA A 200 0.37 7.70 -4.41
CA ALA A 200 0.31 8.58 -5.57
C ALA A 200 -1.09 9.18 -5.77
N VAL A 201 -2.15 8.37 -5.70
CA VAL A 201 -3.54 8.86 -5.84
C VAL A 201 -3.92 9.80 -4.70
N LYS A 202 -3.56 9.47 -3.45
CA LYS A 202 -3.81 10.34 -2.29
C LYS A 202 -3.08 11.68 -2.43
N GLU A 203 -1.79 11.65 -2.76
CA GLU A 203 -0.98 12.84 -3.00
C GLU A 203 -1.55 13.72 -4.11
N GLY A 204 -2.14 13.12 -5.15
CA GLY A 204 -2.84 13.85 -6.22
C GLY A 204 -4.02 14.67 -5.73
N ALA A 205 -4.82 14.14 -4.78
CA ALA A 205 -5.91 14.90 -4.19
C ALA A 205 -5.40 15.95 -3.17
N ASP A 206 -4.45 15.55 -2.32
CA ASP A 206 -3.87 16.41 -1.29
C ASP A 206 -3.20 17.66 -1.90
N VAL A 207 -2.40 17.49 -2.96
CA VAL A 207 -1.69 18.61 -3.61
C VAL A 207 -2.66 19.61 -4.23
N ILE A 208 -3.77 19.13 -4.81
CA ILE A 208 -4.78 20.00 -5.40
C ILE A 208 -5.59 20.71 -4.34
N ALA A 209 -5.95 20.04 -3.25
CA ALA A 209 -6.61 20.69 -2.12
C ALA A 209 -5.75 21.83 -1.54
N HIS A 210 -4.44 21.59 -1.44
CA HIS A 210 -3.49 22.62 -1.03
C HIS A 210 -3.42 23.79 -2.02
N ILE A 211 -3.27 23.50 -3.33
CA ILE A 211 -3.24 24.52 -4.38
C ILE A 211 -4.54 25.32 -4.41
N ALA A 212 -5.71 24.69 -4.30
CA ALA A 212 -6.99 25.37 -4.29
C ALA A 212 -7.08 26.36 -3.11
N ALA A 213 -6.70 25.92 -1.90
CA ALA A 213 -6.68 26.78 -0.72
C ALA A 213 -5.71 27.96 -0.85
N GLU A 214 -4.53 27.73 -1.45
CA GLU A 214 -3.54 28.77 -1.75
C GLU A 214 -4.09 29.79 -2.75
N LEU A 215 -4.61 29.33 -3.89
CA LEU A 215 -5.06 30.19 -4.99
C LEU A 215 -6.34 30.97 -4.66
N MET A 216 -7.17 30.48 -3.73
CA MET A 216 -8.32 31.22 -3.20
C MET A 216 -7.90 32.53 -2.49
N GLN A 217 -6.70 32.57 -1.91
CA GLN A 217 -6.19 33.72 -1.16
C GLN A 217 -5.25 34.61 -1.98
N ALA A 218 -4.75 34.11 -3.11
CA ALA A 218 -3.79 34.80 -3.96
C ALA A 218 -4.47 35.65 -5.05
N PRO A 219 -3.90 36.80 -5.44
CA PRO A 219 -4.43 37.62 -6.53
C PRO A 219 -4.43 36.85 -7.85
N HIS A 220 -5.36 37.19 -8.75
CA HIS A 220 -5.43 36.60 -10.07
C HIS A 220 -4.20 36.98 -10.92
N GLU A 221 -3.57 36.00 -11.57
CA GLU A 221 -2.48 36.20 -12.53
C GLU A 221 -3.04 36.18 -13.96
N PRO A 222 -3.20 37.33 -14.63
CA PRO A 222 -3.86 37.42 -15.93
C PRO A 222 -3.06 36.76 -17.07
N LYS A 223 -1.75 36.57 -16.89
CA LYS A 223 -0.90 35.89 -17.90
C LYS A 223 -1.00 34.36 -17.83
N ALA A 224 -1.61 33.82 -16.78
CA ALA A 224 -1.81 32.39 -16.61
C ALA A 224 -3.18 31.95 -17.16
N ALA A 225 -3.14 31.19 -18.26
CA ALA A 225 -4.33 30.60 -18.87
C ALA A 225 -4.97 29.54 -17.95
N TYR A 226 -4.15 28.84 -17.15
CA TYR A 226 -4.57 27.81 -16.21
C TYR A 226 -4.15 28.14 -14.78
N ASP A 227 -4.90 27.63 -13.81
CA ASP A 227 -4.57 27.69 -12.39
C ASP A 227 -3.52 26.63 -12.04
N VAL A 228 -3.61 25.44 -12.64
CA VAL A 228 -2.66 24.34 -12.42
C VAL A 228 -2.38 23.55 -13.70
N ALA A 229 -1.11 23.28 -14.00
CA ALA A 229 -0.70 22.30 -15.00
C ALA A 229 -0.28 20.99 -14.31
N ILE A 230 -0.77 19.86 -14.79
CA ILE A 230 -0.54 18.52 -14.26
C ILE A 230 0.18 17.72 -15.35
N ILE A 231 1.42 17.32 -15.06
CA ILE A 231 2.33 16.71 -16.04
C ILE A 231 2.52 15.24 -15.69
N GLY A 232 2.01 14.36 -16.55
CA GLY A 232 1.92 12.91 -16.34
C GLY A 232 0.59 12.52 -15.70
N ILE A 233 -0.22 11.73 -16.40
CA ILE A 233 -1.56 11.29 -15.99
C ILE A 233 -1.55 9.77 -15.73
N GLY A 234 -0.56 9.34 -14.93
CA GLY A 234 -0.63 8.09 -14.18
C GLY A 234 -1.63 8.20 -13.01
N PRO A 235 -1.67 7.24 -12.07
CA PRO A 235 -2.67 7.23 -11.00
C PRO A 235 -2.72 8.52 -10.16
N GLY A 236 -1.56 9.08 -9.81
CA GLY A 236 -1.50 10.35 -9.07
C GLY A 236 -1.92 11.57 -9.89
N GLY A 237 -1.53 11.64 -11.16
CA GLY A 237 -1.93 12.72 -12.05
C GLY A 237 -3.41 12.68 -12.44
N ALA A 238 -3.97 11.49 -12.65
CA ALA A 238 -5.41 11.28 -12.87
C ALA A 238 -6.23 11.72 -11.65
N SER A 239 -5.77 11.36 -10.45
CA SER A 239 -6.34 11.85 -9.19
C SER A 239 -6.30 13.37 -9.10
N ALA A 240 -5.14 13.97 -9.40
CA ALA A 240 -4.99 15.43 -9.39
C ALA A 240 -5.90 16.11 -10.42
N ALA A 241 -6.03 15.57 -11.63
CA ALA A 241 -6.90 16.15 -12.66
C ALA A 241 -8.38 16.09 -12.24
N ALA A 242 -8.81 14.96 -11.69
CA ALA A 242 -10.16 14.80 -11.16
C ALA A 242 -10.44 15.74 -9.98
N SER A 243 -9.51 15.84 -9.02
CA SER A 243 -9.63 16.76 -7.89
C SER A 243 -9.59 18.23 -8.32
N ALA A 244 -8.86 18.57 -9.38
CA ALA A 244 -8.79 19.94 -9.88
C ALA A 244 -10.12 20.37 -10.50
N ALA A 245 -10.76 19.46 -11.24
CA ALA A 245 -12.11 19.66 -11.75
C ALA A 245 -13.14 19.79 -10.62
N ASP A 246 -13.09 18.93 -9.60
CA ASP A 246 -14.00 19.01 -8.43
C ASP A 246 -13.84 20.34 -7.67
N ALA A 247 -12.61 20.86 -7.60
CA ALA A 247 -12.30 22.15 -7.01
C ALA A 247 -12.61 23.35 -7.94
N ASN A 248 -13.16 23.12 -9.13
CA ASN A 248 -13.43 24.13 -10.16
C ASN A 248 -12.19 24.96 -10.57
N LEU A 249 -11.00 24.37 -10.52
CA LEU A 249 -9.77 24.99 -11.02
C LEU A 249 -9.69 24.87 -12.54
N ARG A 250 -9.20 25.91 -13.23
CA ARG A 250 -8.80 25.78 -14.65
C ARG A 250 -7.52 24.95 -14.69
N TYR A 251 -7.57 23.74 -15.20
CA TYR A 251 -6.41 22.85 -15.23
C TYR A 251 -5.98 22.50 -16.65
N LEU A 252 -4.69 22.18 -16.80
CA LEU A 252 -4.09 21.59 -17.99
C LEU A 252 -3.54 20.22 -17.61
N ALA A 253 -4.05 19.14 -18.19
CA ALA A 253 -3.57 17.78 -17.95
C ALA A 253 -2.85 17.24 -19.19
N ILE A 254 -1.56 16.89 -19.05
CA ILE A 254 -0.69 16.47 -20.15
C ILE A 254 -0.17 15.06 -19.90
N GLU A 255 -0.32 14.16 -20.87
CA GLU A 255 0.22 12.80 -20.86
C GLU A 255 0.98 12.52 -22.16
N GLN A 256 2.21 12.02 -22.05
CA GLN A 256 3.06 11.75 -23.21
C GLN A 256 2.57 10.55 -24.03
N ASP A 257 1.88 9.62 -23.38
CA ASP A 257 1.28 8.43 -23.98
C ASP A 257 -0.25 8.50 -23.85
N LYS A 258 -0.89 7.37 -23.56
CA LYS A 258 -2.30 7.27 -23.16
C LYS A 258 -2.46 7.53 -21.66
N VAL A 259 -3.59 8.08 -21.24
CA VAL A 259 -3.99 8.18 -19.83
C VAL A 259 -3.82 6.83 -19.12
N LEU A 260 -3.25 6.84 -17.92
CA LEU A 260 -2.99 5.65 -17.11
C LEU A 260 -2.11 4.57 -17.78
N SER A 261 -1.33 4.93 -18.82
CA SER A 261 -0.40 4.03 -19.54
C SER A 261 0.51 3.23 -18.61
N THR A 262 0.92 3.81 -17.49
CA THR A 262 1.77 3.14 -16.48
C THR A 262 1.14 1.87 -15.93
N VAL A 263 -0.18 1.87 -15.74
CA VAL A 263 -0.96 0.72 -15.25
C VAL A 263 -1.37 -0.18 -16.41
N ASP A 264 -1.74 0.39 -17.55
CA ASP A 264 -2.07 -0.36 -18.79
C ASP A 264 -0.92 -1.26 -19.26
N GLN A 265 0.32 -0.83 -19.08
CA GLN A 265 1.52 -1.61 -19.41
C GLN A 265 1.81 -2.77 -18.45
N TYR A 266 1.10 -2.90 -17.33
CA TYR A 266 1.25 -4.10 -16.49
C TYR A 266 0.77 -5.35 -17.24
N PRO A 267 1.26 -6.55 -16.89
CA PRO A 267 0.75 -7.80 -17.44
C PRO A 267 -0.77 -7.92 -17.33
N LYS A 268 -1.41 -8.46 -18.36
CA LYS A 268 -2.85 -8.78 -18.36
C LYS A 268 -3.24 -9.64 -17.17
N GLY A 269 -4.36 -9.31 -16.51
CA GLY A 269 -4.86 -10.03 -15.33
C GLY A 269 -4.04 -9.83 -14.06
N LYS A 270 -3.01 -8.96 -14.08
CA LYS A 270 -2.23 -8.64 -12.88
C LYS A 270 -3.12 -7.96 -11.86
N TYR A 271 -3.14 -8.49 -10.64
CA TYR A 271 -3.79 -7.84 -9.52
C TYR A 271 -3.09 -6.54 -9.17
N ILE A 272 -3.85 -5.46 -9.22
CA ILE A 272 -3.45 -4.13 -8.80
C ILE A 272 -4.05 -3.94 -7.41
N PHE A 273 -3.18 -3.63 -6.45
CA PHE A 273 -3.47 -3.47 -5.02
C PHE A 273 -3.56 -4.76 -4.19
N PHE A 274 -3.11 -4.67 -2.94
CA PHE A 274 -3.47 -5.57 -1.85
C PHE A 274 -3.53 -4.68 -0.59
N LYS A 275 -4.61 -4.72 0.19
CA LYS A 275 -4.72 -3.93 1.42
C LYS A 275 -4.57 -4.85 2.64
N PRO A 276 -3.70 -4.53 3.62
CA PRO A 276 -3.94 -4.95 5.00
C PRO A 276 -5.07 -4.08 5.58
N ASP A 277 -6.04 -4.74 6.23
CA ASP A 277 -7.33 -4.23 6.76
C ASP A 277 -7.35 -2.90 7.54
N THR A 278 -6.19 -2.29 7.83
CA THR A 278 -6.01 -1.28 8.90
C THR A 278 -5.85 0.17 8.44
N LYS A 279 -5.97 0.50 7.13
CA LYS A 279 -5.81 1.90 6.65
C LYS A 279 -6.85 2.34 5.61
N ASP A 280 -7.60 3.38 5.94
CA ASP A 280 -8.53 4.06 5.01
C ASP A 280 -7.80 4.81 3.91
N TRP A 281 -8.47 5.02 2.78
CA TRP A 281 -7.90 5.66 1.60
C TRP A 281 -8.91 6.61 0.92
N PHE A 282 -8.39 7.70 0.38
CA PHE A 282 -9.12 8.75 -0.32
C PHE A 282 -8.28 9.32 -1.48
N GLY A 283 -8.95 9.85 -2.51
CA GLY A 283 -8.32 10.43 -3.70
C GLY A 283 -9.35 10.95 -4.71
N GLY A 284 -8.89 11.58 -5.81
CA GLY A 284 -9.73 12.15 -6.86
C GLY A 284 -10.30 11.14 -7.85
N ILE A 285 -9.75 9.92 -7.90
CA ILE A 285 -10.29 8.78 -8.65
C ILE A 285 -10.79 7.69 -7.70
N PRO A 286 -11.84 6.93 -8.08
CA PRO A 286 -12.48 5.96 -7.21
C PRO A 286 -11.57 4.79 -6.89
N THR A 287 -11.87 4.20 -5.73
CA THR A 287 -11.02 3.23 -5.05
C THR A 287 -11.41 1.79 -5.29
N VAL A 288 -12.54 1.56 -5.97
CA VAL A 288 -13.16 0.25 -6.11
C VAL A 288 -12.26 -0.64 -6.95
N GLY A 289 -11.52 -1.52 -6.28
CA GLY A 289 -11.39 -2.89 -6.71
C GLY A 289 -12.40 -3.65 -5.89
N LEU A 290 -13.46 -4.18 -6.48
CA LEU A 290 -14.52 -4.82 -5.68
C LEU A 290 -14.10 -6.24 -5.24
N GLY A 291 -12.88 -6.68 -5.60
CA GLY A 291 -12.39 -8.03 -5.34
C GLY A 291 -13.27 -9.08 -6.01
N LEU A 292 -13.90 -8.72 -7.14
CA LEU A 292 -14.93 -9.51 -7.83
C LEU A 292 -14.36 -10.48 -8.86
N ALA A 293 -13.09 -10.32 -9.22
CA ALA A 293 -12.35 -11.37 -9.91
C ALA A 293 -12.24 -12.58 -8.97
N THR A 294 -12.64 -13.75 -9.46
CA THR A 294 -12.69 -15.03 -8.72
C THR A 294 -11.47 -15.20 -7.80
N ALA A 295 -11.67 -14.97 -6.51
CA ALA A 295 -10.73 -15.40 -5.49
C ALA A 295 -10.62 -16.93 -5.60
N LYS A 296 -9.42 -17.43 -5.90
CA LYS A 296 -9.17 -18.88 -5.92
C LYS A 296 -9.17 -19.43 -4.50
N ALA A 297 -9.86 -20.56 -4.35
CA ALA A 297 -9.34 -21.81 -3.76
C ALA A 297 -8.82 -21.87 -2.31
N ASP A 298 -8.97 -20.83 -1.47
CA ASP A 298 -8.76 -20.98 -0.02
C ASP A 298 -10.06 -21.16 0.78
N SER A 299 -11.22 -21.16 0.11
CA SER A 299 -12.53 -21.38 0.74
C SER A 299 -13.19 -22.71 0.39
N ARG A 300 -12.53 -23.59 -0.37
CA ARG A 300 -13.13 -24.90 -0.72
C ARG A 300 -13.24 -25.82 0.50
N ASP A 301 -12.35 -25.71 1.47
CA ASP A 301 -12.45 -26.50 2.71
C ASP A 301 -13.50 -25.93 3.68
N SER A 302 -13.89 -24.64 3.57
CA SER A 302 -14.96 -24.03 4.38
C SER A 302 -16.35 -24.09 3.72
N ALA A 303 -16.42 -24.11 2.39
CA ALA A 303 -17.70 -24.13 1.65
C ALA A 303 -18.49 -25.44 1.85
N ASP A 304 -17.80 -26.59 1.95
CA ASP A 304 -18.46 -27.87 2.25
C ASP A 304 -18.98 -27.92 3.69
N ALA A 305 -18.29 -27.31 4.66
CA ALA A 305 -18.72 -27.28 6.05
C ALA A 305 -19.87 -26.27 6.31
N ASP A 306 -19.91 -25.16 5.58
CA ASP A 306 -20.96 -24.14 5.70
C ASP A 306 -22.27 -24.58 5.03
N SER A 307 -22.20 -25.30 3.89
CA SER A 307 -23.39 -25.80 3.17
C SER A 307 -24.32 -26.63 4.06
N THR A 308 -23.76 -27.53 4.88
CA THR A 308 -24.51 -28.38 5.82
C THR A 308 -25.29 -27.60 6.89
N ILE A 309 -24.82 -26.40 7.27
CA ILE A 309 -25.52 -25.53 8.23
C ILE A 309 -26.74 -24.91 7.53
N PHE A 310 -26.58 -24.40 6.31
CA PHE A 310 -27.67 -23.75 5.58
C PHE A 310 -28.72 -24.72 5.07
N ASP A 311 -28.32 -25.93 4.64
CA ASP A 311 -29.25 -27.00 4.20
C ASP A 311 -30.19 -27.47 5.32
N ALA A 312 -29.82 -27.25 6.58
CA ALA A 312 -30.58 -27.64 7.75
C ALA A 312 -31.36 -26.49 8.42
N LEU A 313 -31.25 -25.26 7.89
CA LEU A 313 -31.98 -24.08 8.35
C LEU A 313 -33.21 -23.81 7.47
N ASP A 314 -34.21 -23.10 8.01
CA ASP A 314 -35.54 -22.94 7.39
C ASP A 314 -35.56 -21.98 6.18
N ARG A 315 -36.57 -22.11 5.31
CA ARG A 315 -36.81 -21.29 4.09
C ARG A 315 -36.97 -19.79 4.38
N ASP A 316 -37.39 -19.44 5.60
CA ASP A 316 -37.50 -18.06 6.06
C ASP A 316 -36.14 -17.35 6.12
N LEU A 317 -35.03 -18.08 6.31
CA LEU A 317 -33.69 -17.50 6.32
C LEU A 317 -33.23 -17.06 4.92
N GLU A 318 -33.56 -17.84 3.88
CA GLU A 318 -33.24 -17.50 2.49
C GLU A 318 -33.87 -16.17 2.07
N GLY A 319 -35.14 -15.95 2.45
CA GLY A 319 -35.85 -14.69 2.17
C GLY A 319 -35.21 -13.48 2.88
N VAL A 320 -34.73 -13.67 4.11
CA VAL A 320 -34.03 -12.62 4.86
C VAL A 320 -32.66 -12.30 4.26
N ILE A 321 -31.88 -13.32 3.89
CA ILE A 321 -30.60 -13.19 3.19
C ILE A 321 -30.80 -12.41 1.88
N HIS A 322 -31.79 -12.80 1.06
CA HIS A 322 -32.07 -12.15 -0.22
C HIS A 322 -32.42 -10.66 -0.10
N ASN A 323 -33.20 -10.28 0.92
CA ASN A 323 -33.53 -8.88 1.20
C ASN A 323 -32.27 -8.07 1.60
N GLN A 324 -31.40 -8.65 2.45
CA GLN A 324 -30.15 -7.96 2.82
C GLN A 324 -29.18 -7.84 1.65
N ILE A 325 -29.08 -8.86 0.79
CA ILE A 325 -28.28 -8.79 -0.45
C ILE A 325 -28.74 -7.60 -1.29
N SER A 326 -30.04 -7.46 -1.53
CA SER A 326 -30.58 -6.34 -2.33
C SER A 326 -30.26 -4.97 -1.72
N ARG A 327 -30.31 -4.84 -0.39
CA ARG A 327 -30.00 -3.59 0.31
C ARG A 327 -28.53 -3.22 0.25
N ILE A 328 -27.64 -4.17 0.55
CA ILE A 328 -26.19 -3.98 0.48
C ILE A 328 -25.78 -3.69 -0.97
N HIS A 329 -26.35 -4.43 -1.92
CA HIS A 329 -26.09 -4.25 -3.34
C HIS A 329 -26.46 -2.84 -3.81
N THR A 330 -27.67 -2.37 -3.48
CA THR A 330 -28.12 -1.01 -3.84
C THR A 330 -27.19 0.07 -3.30
N GLU A 331 -26.69 -0.10 -2.08
CA GLU A 331 -25.77 0.82 -1.43
C GLU A 331 -24.38 0.84 -2.09
N LEU A 332 -23.82 -0.35 -2.40
CA LEU A 332 -22.49 -0.48 -2.96
C LEU A 332 -22.45 -0.20 -4.47
N ILE A 333 -23.47 -0.62 -5.23
CA ILE A 333 -23.51 -0.43 -6.69
C ILE A 333 -23.63 1.03 -7.09
N ALA A 334 -24.25 1.87 -6.24
CA ALA A 334 -24.31 3.31 -6.43
C ALA A 334 -22.94 3.99 -6.42
N LYS A 335 -21.91 3.32 -5.86
CA LYS A 335 -20.52 3.79 -5.81
C LYS A 335 -19.69 3.32 -7.02
N ILE A 336 -20.27 2.48 -7.88
CA ILE A 336 -19.63 1.94 -9.10
C ILE A 336 -20.04 2.81 -10.30
N PRO A 337 -19.10 3.20 -11.19
CA PRO A 337 -19.41 3.92 -12.43
C PRO A 337 -20.52 3.23 -13.23
N ARG A 338 -21.44 4.00 -13.81
CA ARG A 338 -22.66 3.44 -14.46
C ARG A 338 -22.33 2.49 -15.61
N SER A 339 -21.21 2.72 -16.30
CA SER A 339 -20.73 1.90 -17.40
C SER A 339 -20.41 0.46 -16.99
N LEU A 340 -20.05 0.23 -15.73
CA LEU A 340 -19.57 -1.07 -15.23
C LEU A 340 -20.58 -1.81 -14.36
N GLN A 341 -21.65 -1.14 -13.98
CA GLN A 341 -22.72 -1.76 -13.19
C GLN A 341 -23.30 -3.03 -13.82
N PRO A 342 -23.51 -3.14 -15.15
CA PRO A 342 -24.05 -4.36 -15.75
C PRO A 342 -23.15 -5.58 -15.54
N ASP A 343 -21.84 -5.42 -15.67
CA ASP A 343 -20.86 -6.51 -15.61
C ASP A 343 -20.49 -6.88 -14.16
N LEU A 344 -20.43 -5.88 -13.28
CA LEU A 344 -20.03 -6.05 -11.88
C LEU A 344 -21.19 -6.39 -10.96
N SER A 345 -22.43 -6.09 -11.34
CA SER A 345 -23.62 -6.38 -10.52
C SER A 345 -23.75 -7.86 -10.16
N PRO A 346 -23.64 -8.84 -11.10
CA PRO A 346 -23.76 -10.25 -10.77
C PRO A 346 -22.67 -10.72 -9.79
N LEU A 347 -21.43 -10.30 -10.03
CA LEU A 347 -20.29 -10.67 -9.17
C LEU A 347 -20.44 -10.06 -7.77
N LEU A 348 -20.90 -8.81 -7.68
CA LEU A 348 -21.17 -8.14 -6.42
C LEU A 348 -22.25 -8.87 -5.62
N THR A 349 -23.32 -9.32 -6.28
CA THR A 349 -24.36 -10.14 -5.66
C THR A 349 -23.78 -11.44 -5.08
N GLU A 350 -22.98 -12.18 -5.85
CA GLU A 350 -22.34 -13.44 -5.41
C GLU A 350 -21.39 -13.22 -4.22
N LYS A 351 -20.60 -12.14 -4.25
CA LYS A 351 -19.67 -11.80 -3.18
C LYS A 351 -20.40 -11.40 -1.88
N ILE A 352 -21.45 -10.58 -1.97
CA ILE A 352 -22.29 -10.21 -0.81
C ILE A 352 -22.92 -11.46 -0.22
N GLU A 353 -23.46 -12.35 -1.04
CA GLU A 353 -24.07 -13.59 -0.58
C GLU A 353 -23.06 -14.47 0.17
N THR A 354 -21.86 -14.63 -0.38
CA THR A 354 -20.78 -15.42 0.21
C THR A 354 -20.36 -14.87 1.58
N GLU A 355 -20.13 -13.56 1.70
CA GLU A 355 -19.74 -12.94 2.97
C GLU A 355 -20.86 -12.97 4.02
N LEU A 356 -22.12 -12.84 3.59
CA LEU A 356 -23.28 -12.92 4.47
C LEU A 356 -23.44 -14.33 5.04
N LYS A 357 -23.33 -15.36 4.19
CA LYS A 357 -23.34 -16.77 4.62
C LYS A 357 -22.21 -17.06 5.60
N LYS A 358 -21.00 -16.61 5.30
CA LYS A 358 -19.83 -16.79 6.17
C LYS A 358 -20.05 -16.21 7.57
N ARG A 359 -20.56 -14.97 7.67
CA ARG A 359 -20.79 -14.29 8.97
C ARG A 359 -21.89 -14.94 9.80
N ILE A 360 -22.94 -15.44 9.14
CA ILE A 360 -23.98 -16.21 9.81
C ILE A 360 -23.38 -17.52 10.36
N ALA A 361 -22.59 -18.25 9.56
CA ALA A 361 -21.93 -19.48 9.98
C ALA A 361 -20.96 -19.24 11.16
N ASP A 362 -20.14 -18.18 11.08
CA ASP A 362 -19.21 -17.79 12.15
C ASP A 362 -19.93 -17.41 13.44
N PHE A 363 -21.04 -16.66 13.35
CA PHE A 363 -21.87 -16.32 14.50
C PHE A 363 -22.42 -17.58 15.18
N LEU A 364 -22.98 -18.50 14.40
CA LEU A 364 -23.54 -19.74 14.92
C LEU A 364 -22.46 -20.60 15.58
N ARG A 365 -21.27 -20.72 14.97
CA ARG A 365 -20.13 -21.47 15.52
C ARG A 365 -19.55 -20.84 16.78
N SER A 366 -19.41 -19.51 16.83
CA SER A 366 -18.80 -18.79 17.97
C SER A 366 -19.54 -18.98 19.29
N LYS A 367 -20.82 -19.33 19.24
CA LYS A 367 -21.70 -19.53 20.40
C LYS A 367 -22.15 -20.98 20.57
N ALA A 368 -21.83 -21.86 19.62
CA ALA A 368 -22.23 -23.25 19.67
C ALA A 368 -21.13 -24.10 20.32
N ASN A 369 -21.40 -24.68 21.48
CA ASN A 369 -20.66 -25.84 21.98
C ASN A 369 -21.00 -27.11 21.16
N GLY A 370 -21.00 -27.00 19.82
CA GLY A 370 -21.39 -28.07 18.90
C GLY A 370 -22.87 -28.14 18.48
N ASP A 371 -23.77 -27.35 19.08
CA ASP A 371 -25.22 -27.32 18.74
C ASP A 371 -25.64 -25.95 18.20
N TRP A 372 -25.43 -25.73 16.91
CA TRP A 372 -25.71 -24.48 16.21
C TRP A 372 -27.21 -24.25 15.95
N LEU A 373 -28.03 -25.31 15.88
CA LEU A 373 -29.48 -25.19 15.66
C LEU A 373 -30.16 -24.53 16.88
N LYS A 374 -29.72 -24.90 18.08
CA LYS A 374 -30.20 -24.26 19.31
C LYS A 374 -29.84 -22.79 19.37
N VAL A 375 -28.59 -22.43 19.02
CA VAL A 375 -28.13 -21.03 18.96
C VAL A 375 -28.95 -20.22 17.96
N TYR A 376 -29.25 -20.81 16.79
CA TYR A 376 -30.10 -20.17 15.79
C TYR A 376 -31.49 -19.85 16.35
N GLN A 377 -32.15 -20.83 16.99
CA GLN A 377 -33.50 -20.66 17.52
C GLN A 377 -33.57 -19.68 18.71
N THR A 378 -32.61 -19.74 19.64
CA THR A 378 -32.69 -18.97 20.89
C THR A 378 -32.08 -17.58 20.80
N HIS A 379 -31.04 -17.39 19.98
CA HIS A 379 -30.28 -16.14 19.91
C HIS A 379 -30.38 -15.44 18.57
N PHE A 380 -30.33 -16.19 17.45
CA PHE A 380 -30.38 -15.55 16.14
C PHE A 380 -31.79 -15.07 15.78
N LEU A 381 -32.81 -15.93 15.94
CA LEU A 381 -34.19 -15.56 15.60
C LEU A 381 -34.77 -14.47 16.51
N SER A 382 -34.36 -14.44 17.78
CA SER A 382 -34.88 -13.48 18.77
C SER A 382 -34.38 -12.05 18.56
N ASP A 383 -33.21 -11.87 17.93
CA ASP A 383 -32.60 -10.56 17.65
C ASP A 383 -32.17 -10.41 16.19
N ARG A 384 -32.88 -11.11 15.29
CA ARG A 384 -32.51 -11.29 13.88
C ARG A 384 -32.24 -9.98 13.17
N ASP A 385 -33.11 -9.00 13.34
CA ASP A 385 -33.05 -7.77 12.55
C ASP A 385 -31.83 -6.90 12.95
N ASN A 386 -31.46 -6.87 14.24
CA ASN A 386 -30.27 -6.16 14.71
C ASN A 386 -28.99 -6.88 14.30
N ILE A 387 -28.93 -8.21 14.44
CA ILE A 387 -27.78 -9.02 14.02
C ILE A 387 -27.54 -8.85 12.51
N MET A 388 -28.60 -8.97 11.70
CA MET A 388 -28.51 -8.78 10.25
C MET A 388 -28.15 -7.35 9.86
N SER A 389 -28.63 -6.33 10.60
CA SER A 389 -28.23 -4.95 10.38
C SER A 389 -26.75 -4.72 10.70
N GLY A 390 -26.23 -5.34 11.77
CA GLY A 390 -24.81 -5.33 12.11
C GLY A 390 -23.97 -5.99 11.01
N PHE A 391 -24.35 -7.19 10.57
CA PHE A 391 -23.67 -7.85 9.45
C PHE A 391 -23.71 -7.01 8.18
N ARG A 392 -24.85 -6.40 7.84
CA ARG A 392 -24.95 -5.49 6.70
C ARG A 392 -23.95 -4.34 6.82
N ALA A 393 -23.92 -3.63 7.95
CA ALA A 393 -23.01 -2.50 8.14
C ALA A 393 -21.56 -2.94 8.00
N ASP A 394 -21.20 -4.06 8.64
CA ASP A 394 -19.85 -4.61 8.58
C ASP A 394 -19.50 -5.16 7.17
N ILE A 395 -20.48 -5.63 6.37
CA ILE A 395 -20.24 -6.17 5.00
C ILE A 395 -20.04 -4.99 4.07
N ALA A 396 -20.92 -3.98 4.16
CA ALA A 396 -20.78 -2.75 3.41
C ALA A 396 -19.41 -2.10 3.71
N ASP A 397 -19.07 -1.96 5.00
CA ASP A 397 -17.76 -1.45 5.42
C ASP A 397 -16.61 -2.34 4.95
N HIS A 398 -16.70 -3.67 5.08
CA HIS A 398 -15.65 -4.58 4.60
C HIS A 398 -15.45 -4.49 3.07
N LEU A 399 -16.52 -4.52 2.29
CA LEU A 399 -16.42 -4.47 0.82
C LEU A 399 -16.03 -3.06 0.33
N GLU A 400 -16.35 -2.02 1.09
CA GLU A 400 -15.97 -0.64 0.79
C GLU A 400 -14.53 -0.33 1.21
N THR A 401 -14.09 -0.84 2.37
CA THR A 401 -12.81 -0.46 2.98
C THR A 401 -11.74 -1.53 2.84
N LYS A 402 -12.07 -2.83 2.86
CA LYS A 402 -11.14 -3.97 2.83
C LYS A 402 -11.09 -4.58 1.43
N ILE A 403 -10.45 -3.84 0.54
CA ILE A 403 -10.27 -4.19 -0.87
C ILE A 403 -9.23 -5.32 -1.00
N ALA A 404 -9.69 -6.53 -1.34
CA ALA A 404 -8.85 -7.43 -2.13
C ALA A 404 -8.63 -6.74 -3.47
N GLY A 405 -7.37 -6.51 -3.87
CA GLY A 405 -7.12 -5.82 -5.14
C GLY A 405 -7.85 -6.45 -6.31
N ASP A 406 -7.94 -5.71 -7.40
CA ASP A 406 -8.64 -6.16 -8.60
C ASP A 406 -7.67 -6.27 -9.76
N GLN A 407 -8.09 -6.97 -10.82
CA GLN A 407 -7.27 -7.11 -12.01
C GLN A 407 -7.09 -5.75 -12.70
N ARG A 408 -5.93 -5.59 -13.35
CA ARG A 408 -5.53 -4.40 -14.11
C ARG A 408 -6.66 -3.82 -14.95
N GLU A 409 -7.37 -4.66 -15.68
CA GLU A 409 -8.45 -4.28 -16.60
C GLU A 409 -9.59 -3.59 -15.85
N ASN A 410 -10.09 -4.23 -14.80
CA ASN A 410 -11.19 -3.71 -13.99
C ASN A 410 -10.84 -2.35 -13.36
N ILE A 411 -9.61 -2.22 -12.84
CA ILE A 411 -9.15 -0.95 -12.26
C ILE A 411 -9.07 0.15 -13.31
N LEU A 412 -8.55 -0.14 -14.50
CA LEU A 412 -8.48 0.83 -15.59
C LEU A 412 -9.88 1.26 -16.03
N ASP A 413 -10.79 0.32 -16.22
CA ASP A 413 -12.16 0.62 -16.64
C ASP A 413 -12.87 1.53 -15.63
N ILE A 414 -12.68 1.26 -14.33
CA ILE A 414 -13.26 2.06 -13.24
C ILE A 414 -12.70 3.48 -13.25
N TRP A 415 -11.39 3.63 -13.37
CA TRP A 415 -10.76 4.94 -13.37
C TRP A 415 -11.06 5.75 -14.64
N LEU A 416 -10.98 5.13 -15.81
CA LEU A 416 -11.32 5.77 -17.08
C LEU A 416 -12.80 6.17 -17.13
N GLY A 417 -13.69 5.29 -16.66
CA GLY A 417 -15.12 5.58 -16.53
C GLY A 417 -15.38 6.78 -15.64
N ASN A 418 -14.71 6.87 -14.48
CA ASN A 418 -14.85 8.00 -13.58
C ASN A 418 -14.33 9.33 -14.16
N LEU A 419 -13.16 9.30 -14.80
CA LEU A 419 -12.62 10.49 -15.47
C LEU A 419 -13.57 10.97 -16.57
N ALA A 420 -14.17 10.05 -17.33
CA ALA A 420 -15.16 10.38 -18.35
C ALA A 420 -16.46 10.95 -17.75
N GLU A 421 -16.99 10.35 -16.67
CA GLU A 421 -18.19 10.84 -15.96
C GLU A 421 -17.98 12.26 -15.39
N LYS A 422 -16.78 12.57 -14.91
CA LYS A 422 -16.39 13.91 -14.44
C LYS A 422 -16.08 14.88 -15.58
N GLY A 423 -16.07 14.44 -16.84
CA GLY A 423 -15.75 15.27 -18.00
C GLY A 423 -14.29 15.76 -18.01
N ILE A 424 -13.37 14.96 -17.47
CA ILE A 424 -11.95 15.34 -17.39
C ILE A 424 -11.35 15.37 -18.80
N THR A 425 -10.73 16.49 -19.16
CA THR A 425 -10.05 16.68 -20.45
C THR A 425 -8.55 16.47 -20.28
N ILE A 426 -7.97 15.57 -21.07
CA ILE A 426 -6.55 15.22 -21.01
C ILE A 426 -5.95 15.35 -22.41
N ASN A 427 -4.79 15.99 -22.49
CA ASN A 427 -3.98 16.02 -23.69
C ASN A 427 -3.08 14.77 -23.71
N GLU A 428 -3.60 13.69 -24.29
CA GLU A 428 -2.81 12.48 -24.58
C GLU A 428 -1.86 12.70 -25.76
N TYR A 429 -0.82 11.88 -25.85
CA TYR A 429 0.22 11.96 -26.89
C TYR A 429 0.90 13.33 -26.96
N GLU A 430 1.03 14.00 -25.82
CA GLU A 430 1.64 15.31 -25.67
C GLU A 430 2.75 15.26 -24.62
N SER A 431 4.00 15.38 -25.05
CA SER A 431 5.16 15.24 -24.17
C SER A 431 5.63 16.60 -23.69
N CYS A 432 5.63 16.82 -22.36
CA CYS A 432 6.23 18.01 -21.78
C CYS A 432 7.76 17.98 -21.93
N LYS A 433 8.32 19.05 -22.52
CA LYS A 433 9.76 19.20 -22.77
C LYS A 433 10.45 20.15 -21.81
N ALA A 434 9.77 21.21 -21.37
CA ALA A 434 10.33 22.19 -20.45
C ALA A 434 9.24 22.84 -19.59
N VAL A 435 9.60 23.15 -18.34
CA VAL A 435 8.81 23.95 -17.42
C VAL A 435 9.73 25.03 -16.86
N THR A 436 9.39 26.30 -17.09
CA THR A 436 10.19 27.44 -16.65
C THR A 436 9.30 28.43 -15.91
N HIS A 437 9.73 28.90 -14.74
CA HIS A 437 9.07 30.01 -14.05
C HIS A 437 9.26 31.30 -14.86
N ALA A 438 8.22 32.11 -14.99
CA ALA A 438 8.29 33.39 -15.69
C ALA A 438 9.00 34.46 -14.82
N ASP A 439 9.75 35.36 -15.44
CA ASP A 439 10.44 36.45 -14.72
C ASP A 439 9.50 37.65 -14.42
N ASP A 440 8.34 37.69 -15.07
CA ASP A 440 7.43 38.84 -15.14
C ASP A 440 6.03 38.58 -14.57
N GLY A 441 5.89 37.55 -13.72
CA GLY A 441 4.65 37.19 -13.03
C GLY A 441 4.78 35.93 -12.17
N ASP A 442 3.71 35.57 -11.46
CA ASP A 442 3.62 34.35 -10.64
C ASP A 442 2.98 33.21 -11.45
N TYR A 443 3.70 32.75 -12.48
CA TYR A 443 3.28 31.64 -13.34
C TYR A 443 4.45 30.92 -14.00
N PHE A 444 4.15 29.75 -14.55
CA PHE A 444 5.04 28.90 -15.31
C PHE A 444 4.67 28.91 -16.79
N VAL A 445 5.69 28.80 -17.63
CA VAL A 445 5.58 28.50 -19.06
C VAL A 445 5.90 27.02 -19.26
N ILE A 446 4.96 26.28 -19.85
CA ILE A 446 5.05 24.85 -20.11
C ILE A 446 5.18 24.66 -21.62
N THR A 447 6.32 24.13 -22.07
CA THR A 447 6.58 23.81 -23.48
C THR A 447 6.38 22.31 -23.70
N THR A 448 5.54 21.94 -24.65
CA THR A 448 5.22 20.55 -24.99
C THR A 448 5.42 20.27 -26.47
N GLU A 449 5.48 18.99 -26.84
CA GLU A 449 5.41 18.52 -28.22
C GLU A 449 4.25 17.55 -28.37
N ARG A 450 3.37 17.79 -29.36
CA ARG A 450 2.19 16.98 -29.64
C ARG A 450 2.34 16.14 -30.91
N ASP A 451 1.82 14.91 -30.84
CA ASP A 451 1.71 13.96 -31.95
C ASP A 451 3.05 13.51 -32.57
N SER A 452 2.98 12.60 -33.54
CA SER A 452 4.15 12.10 -34.28
C SER A 452 4.91 13.19 -35.04
N GLN A 453 4.24 14.31 -35.34
CA GLN A 453 4.81 15.45 -36.05
C GLN A 453 5.59 16.41 -35.13
N LYS A 454 5.60 16.17 -33.81
CA LYS A 454 6.31 16.98 -32.80
C LYS A 454 5.98 18.47 -32.88
N THR A 455 4.70 18.79 -33.00
CA THR A 455 4.27 20.19 -33.05
C THR A 455 4.45 20.81 -31.66
N THR A 456 5.27 21.86 -31.56
CA THR A 456 5.51 22.55 -30.29
C THR A 456 4.26 23.32 -29.86
N GLN A 457 3.85 23.14 -28.60
CA GLN A 457 2.81 23.94 -27.95
C GLN A 457 3.37 24.64 -26.72
N ILE A 458 2.76 25.77 -26.36
CA ILE A 458 3.15 26.57 -25.20
C ILE A 458 1.90 26.90 -24.39
N TYR A 459 1.95 26.62 -23.09
CA TYR A 459 0.89 26.95 -22.15
C TYR A 459 1.43 27.75 -20.96
N THR A 460 0.54 28.45 -20.26
CA THR A 460 0.86 29.17 -19.03
C THR A 460 -0.04 28.74 -17.88
N ALA A 461 0.55 28.43 -16.73
CA ALA A 461 -0.19 28.01 -15.53
C ALA A 461 0.41 28.62 -14.26
N ARG A 462 -0.42 28.94 -13.26
CA ARG A 462 0.07 29.52 -11.99
C ARG A 462 0.90 28.52 -11.20
N ARG A 463 0.46 27.26 -11.14
CA ARG A 463 1.14 26.17 -10.42
C ARG A 463 1.38 25.00 -11.35
N VAL A 464 2.39 24.18 -11.03
CA VAL A 464 2.71 22.96 -11.79
C VAL A 464 2.83 21.77 -10.84
N VAL A 465 2.18 20.66 -11.19
CA VAL A 465 2.25 19.38 -10.50
C VAL A 465 2.99 18.38 -11.41
N ILE A 466 4.15 17.91 -10.96
CA ILE A 466 4.95 16.90 -11.65
C ILE A 466 4.56 15.52 -11.14
N ALA A 467 3.90 14.73 -11.99
CA ALA A 467 3.34 13.41 -11.72
C ALA A 467 3.82 12.35 -12.74
N ILE A 468 5.02 12.53 -13.28
CA ILE A 468 5.61 11.74 -14.39
C ILE A 468 6.07 10.32 -14.02
N GLY A 469 6.01 9.94 -12.74
CA GLY A 469 6.48 8.63 -12.25
C GLY A 469 7.98 8.38 -12.43
N LEU A 470 8.41 7.14 -12.18
CA LEU A 470 9.82 6.72 -12.33
C LEU A 470 10.12 6.09 -13.70
N ARG A 471 9.09 5.80 -14.49
CA ARG A 471 9.23 5.24 -15.83
C ARG A 471 9.61 6.36 -16.80
N GLY A 472 10.86 6.81 -16.69
CA GLY A 472 11.49 7.56 -17.77
C GLY A 472 11.74 6.67 -18.99
N SER A 473 12.67 7.08 -19.85
CA SER A 473 13.04 6.27 -21.01
C SER A 473 13.63 4.92 -20.56
N PRO A 474 13.21 3.78 -21.15
CA PRO A 474 13.79 2.49 -20.83
C PRO A 474 15.29 2.48 -21.17
N ASN A 475 16.08 1.83 -20.32
CA ASN A 475 17.51 1.68 -20.57
C ASN A 475 17.70 0.89 -21.87
N LYS A 476 18.54 1.43 -22.76
CA LYS A 476 18.86 0.82 -24.05
C LYS A 476 19.98 -0.21 -23.89
N LEU A 477 19.93 -1.28 -24.69
CA LEU A 477 21.00 -2.27 -24.80
C LEU A 477 22.29 -1.65 -25.38
N MET A 478 22.14 -0.53 -26.11
CA MET A 478 23.23 0.16 -26.82
C MET A 478 23.92 -0.73 -27.86
N LEU A 479 23.14 -1.61 -28.49
CA LEU A 479 23.61 -2.47 -29.58
C LEU A 479 23.30 -1.82 -30.94
N PRO A 480 24.20 -1.91 -31.94
CA PRO A 480 23.99 -1.27 -33.25
C PRO A 480 22.65 -1.61 -33.92
N ASN A 481 22.17 -2.86 -33.76
CA ASN A 481 20.95 -3.36 -34.37
C ASN A 481 19.73 -3.39 -33.41
N GLU A 482 19.76 -2.61 -32.33
CA GLU A 482 18.65 -2.56 -31.36
C GLU A 482 17.34 -2.02 -31.97
N GLY A 483 17.44 -1.14 -32.98
CA GLY A 483 16.31 -0.61 -33.74
C GLY A 483 15.77 -1.55 -34.83
N LEU A 484 16.28 -2.78 -34.96
CA LEU A 484 15.94 -3.69 -36.04
C LEU A 484 14.44 -4.09 -36.02
N LYS A 485 13.81 -4.00 -37.20
CA LYS A 485 12.51 -4.60 -37.48
C LYS A 485 12.71 -5.92 -38.19
N VAL A 486 11.98 -6.93 -37.75
CA VAL A 486 12.03 -8.29 -38.29
C VAL A 486 10.66 -8.70 -38.78
N ARG A 487 10.63 -9.53 -39.82
CA ARG A 487 9.37 -10.01 -40.39
C ARG A 487 8.94 -11.28 -39.68
N ILE A 488 8.02 -11.13 -38.72
CA ILE A 488 7.47 -12.23 -37.94
C ILE A 488 6.02 -12.42 -38.35
N GLU A 489 5.66 -13.64 -38.74
CA GLU A 489 4.30 -13.99 -39.21
C GLU A 489 3.83 -13.11 -40.38
N GLY A 490 4.76 -12.68 -41.24
CA GLY A 490 4.45 -11.86 -42.42
C GLY A 490 4.34 -10.35 -42.17
N HIS A 491 4.44 -9.89 -40.92
CA HIS A 491 4.37 -8.48 -40.52
C HIS A 491 5.72 -7.96 -39.99
N ASP A 492 6.02 -6.68 -40.24
CA ASP A 492 7.19 -6.01 -39.68
C ASP A 492 6.94 -5.70 -38.20
N LYS A 493 7.67 -6.38 -37.32
CA LYS A 493 7.61 -6.20 -35.86
C LYS A 493 8.96 -5.72 -35.33
N GLN A 494 8.94 -4.95 -34.23
CA GLN A 494 10.17 -4.56 -33.56
C GLN A 494 10.81 -5.78 -32.88
N LYS A 495 12.09 -6.05 -33.14
CA LYS A 495 12.78 -7.20 -32.52
C LYS A 495 13.00 -7.01 -31.02
N VAL A 496 13.41 -5.80 -30.62
CA VAL A 496 13.69 -5.44 -29.24
C VAL A 496 12.49 -4.74 -28.61
N LEU A 497 11.99 -5.31 -27.52
CA LEU A 497 10.88 -4.81 -26.72
C LEU A 497 11.38 -4.42 -25.33
N TYR A 498 10.82 -3.38 -24.71
CA TYR A 498 11.24 -2.89 -23.39
C TYR A 498 10.19 -3.14 -22.30
N GLY A 499 9.22 -4.00 -22.59
CA GLY A 499 8.14 -4.37 -21.70
C GLY A 499 7.42 -5.60 -22.22
N LEU A 500 6.65 -6.23 -21.33
CA LEU A 500 5.74 -7.32 -21.66
C LEU A 500 4.36 -6.96 -21.10
N SER A 501 3.45 -6.51 -21.97
CA SER A 501 2.08 -6.12 -21.60
C SER A 501 1.12 -7.30 -21.63
N ASN A 502 1.13 -8.09 -22.71
CA ASN A 502 0.32 -9.30 -22.83
C ASN A 502 1.18 -10.51 -23.22
N PRO A 503 1.46 -11.42 -22.27
CA PRO A 503 2.19 -12.65 -22.56
C PRO A 503 1.51 -13.55 -23.62
N ASP A 504 0.18 -13.47 -23.75
CA ASP A 504 -0.58 -14.31 -24.69
C ASP A 504 -0.42 -13.91 -26.16
N ASP A 505 0.14 -12.73 -26.42
CA ASP A 505 0.53 -12.29 -27.77
C ASP A 505 1.74 -13.08 -28.30
N PHE A 506 2.39 -13.86 -27.42
CA PHE A 506 3.55 -14.68 -27.73
C PHE A 506 3.21 -16.16 -27.59
N GLY A 507 3.41 -16.95 -28.64
CA GLY A 507 3.30 -18.40 -28.58
C GLY A 507 4.19 -19.06 -29.61
N GLY A 508 4.98 -20.04 -29.19
CA GLY A 508 5.89 -20.77 -30.07
C GLY A 508 7.13 -19.99 -30.51
N PHE A 509 7.43 -18.85 -29.90
CA PHE A 509 8.60 -18.03 -30.25
C PHE A 509 9.84 -18.37 -29.42
N ARG A 510 11.01 -18.04 -29.96
CA ARG A 510 12.31 -18.04 -29.27
C ARG A 510 12.57 -16.64 -28.73
N ILE A 511 12.49 -16.47 -27.42
CA ILE A 511 12.51 -15.17 -26.77
C ILE A 511 13.71 -15.08 -25.83
N VAL A 512 14.54 -14.07 -26.02
CA VAL A 512 15.67 -13.79 -25.12
C VAL A 512 15.31 -12.60 -24.24
N ILE A 513 15.41 -12.76 -22.93
CA ILE A 513 15.14 -11.71 -21.96
C ILE A 513 16.46 -11.26 -21.36
N VAL A 514 16.68 -9.96 -21.28
CA VAL A 514 17.86 -9.36 -20.66
C VAL A 514 17.44 -8.60 -19.41
N GLY A 515 17.93 -9.01 -18.24
CA GLY A 515 17.65 -8.34 -16.98
C GLY A 515 17.56 -9.31 -15.79
N GLY A 516 17.85 -8.80 -14.59
CA GLY A 516 17.77 -9.57 -13.34
C GLY A 516 16.79 -8.96 -12.32
N GLY A 517 16.00 -7.97 -12.71
CA GLY A 517 15.03 -7.31 -11.84
C GLY A 517 13.67 -8.01 -11.82
N ASN A 518 12.77 -7.57 -10.93
CA ASN A 518 11.48 -8.22 -10.72
C ASN A 518 10.64 -8.33 -12.01
N VAL A 519 10.68 -7.30 -12.87
CA VAL A 519 9.97 -7.30 -14.16
C VAL A 519 10.52 -8.34 -15.13
N ALA A 520 11.84 -8.51 -15.19
CA ALA A 520 12.47 -9.51 -16.05
C ALA A 520 12.13 -10.94 -15.62
N VAL A 521 12.13 -11.16 -14.30
CA VAL A 521 11.77 -12.44 -13.67
C VAL A 521 10.31 -12.79 -13.93
N GLU A 522 9.38 -11.84 -13.68
CA GLU A 522 7.95 -12.03 -13.98
C GLU A 522 7.73 -12.35 -15.46
N ALA A 523 8.34 -11.57 -16.37
CA ALA A 523 8.19 -11.79 -17.81
C ALA A 523 8.71 -13.16 -18.28
N ALA A 524 9.82 -13.65 -17.70
CA ALA A 524 10.36 -14.96 -18.04
C ALA A 524 9.38 -16.09 -17.67
N VAL A 525 8.79 -16.01 -16.47
CA VAL A 525 7.80 -16.99 -16.00
C VAL A 525 6.51 -16.89 -16.81
N ASP A 526 6.00 -15.68 -17.08
CA ASP A 526 4.72 -15.46 -17.73
C ASP A 526 4.72 -15.88 -19.23
N LEU A 527 5.90 -15.93 -19.85
CA LEU A 527 6.06 -16.40 -21.23
C LEU A 527 6.09 -17.93 -21.36
N VAL A 528 6.36 -18.67 -20.30
CA VAL A 528 6.37 -20.15 -20.30
C VAL A 528 5.20 -20.76 -19.55
N SER A 529 4.57 -19.98 -18.66
CA SER A 529 3.50 -20.44 -17.77
C SER A 529 2.33 -19.46 -17.75
N ILE A 530 1.17 -19.95 -17.35
CA ILE A 530 -0.04 -19.17 -17.10
C ILE A 530 -0.19 -19.05 -15.58
N ARG A 531 -0.39 -17.81 -15.10
CA ARG A 531 -0.67 -17.55 -13.69
C ARG A 531 -2.12 -17.88 -13.37
N GLN A 532 -2.29 -18.57 -12.27
CA GLN A 532 -3.57 -19.09 -11.82
C GLN A 532 -3.70 -18.85 -10.31
N GLY A 533 -3.81 -17.57 -9.93
CA GLY A 533 -3.65 -17.12 -8.55
C GLY A 533 -2.17 -16.99 -8.19
N THR A 534 -1.76 -17.65 -7.10
CA THR A 534 -0.34 -17.75 -6.67
C THR A 534 0.40 -18.94 -7.28
N THR A 535 -0.30 -19.79 -8.02
CA THR A 535 0.29 -20.94 -8.72
C THR A 535 0.52 -20.63 -10.19
N ILE A 536 1.53 -21.30 -10.75
CA ILE A 536 1.87 -21.25 -12.17
C ILE A 536 1.71 -22.64 -12.77
N GLU A 537 1.12 -22.68 -13.96
CA GLU A 537 1.00 -23.90 -14.77
C GLU A 537 1.68 -23.68 -16.12
N PRO A 538 2.47 -24.64 -16.63
CA PRO A 538 3.09 -24.51 -17.95
C PRO A 538 2.06 -24.27 -19.06
N ARG A 539 2.42 -23.44 -20.05
CA ARG A 539 1.60 -23.22 -21.25
C ARG A 539 1.43 -24.52 -22.05
N SER A 540 0.39 -24.59 -22.87
CA SER A 540 0.18 -25.75 -23.75
C SER A 540 1.34 -25.88 -24.77
N PRO A 541 1.64 -27.10 -25.28
CA PRO A 541 2.74 -27.32 -26.21
C PRO A 541 2.71 -26.42 -27.46
N GLU A 542 1.53 -26.06 -27.95
CA GLU A 542 1.34 -25.20 -29.13
C GLU A 542 1.65 -23.73 -28.85
N LYS A 543 1.55 -23.31 -27.58
CA LYS A 543 1.78 -21.94 -27.12
C LYS A 543 3.09 -21.80 -26.34
N MET A 544 3.80 -22.88 -26.09
CA MET A 544 5.04 -22.87 -25.32
C MET A 544 6.13 -22.08 -26.04
N ASN A 545 6.65 -21.05 -25.36
CA ASN A 545 7.78 -20.28 -25.86
C ASN A 545 9.10 -20.94 -25.42
N ARG A 546 10.16 -20.76 -26.21
CA ARG A 546 11.54 -21.07 -25.79
C ARG A 546 12.15 -19.82 -25.21
N VAL A 547 12.32 -19.77 -23.88
CA VAL A 547 12.78 -18.58 -23.18
C VAL A 547 14.21 -18.76 -22.65
N THR A 548 15.11 -17.84 -23.02
CA THR A 548 16.44 -17.72 -22.42
C THR A 548 16.50 -16.42 -21.61
N LEU A 549 16.78 -16.50 -20.31
CA LEU A 549 16.94 -15.33 -19.44
C LEU A 549 18.42 -15.07 -19.18
N LEU A 550 18.92 -13.94 -19.67
CA LEU A 550 20.30 -13.48 -19.50
C LEU A 550 20.38 -12.50 -18.32
N VAL A 551 21.09 -12.92 -17.28
CA VAL A 551 21.37 -12.13 -16.08
C VAL A 551 22.85 -11.80 -16.03
N ARG A 552 23.18 -10.51 -15.91
CA ARG A 552 24.57 -10.04 -15.98
C ARG A 552 25.46 -10.58 -14.85
N ASP A 553 24.92 -10.67 -13.64
CA ASP A 553 25.69 -11.06 -12.45
C ASP A 553 24.80 -11.84 -11.48
N TYR A 554 23.90 -11.16 -10.76
CA TYR A 554 22.93 -11.77 -9.86
C TYR A 554 21.53 -11.17 -10.06
N LEU A 555 20.50 -11.89 -9.61
CA LEU A 555 19.13 -11.35 -9.54
C LEU A 555 19.09 -10.21 -8.54
N ALA A 556 18.45 -9.09 -8.90
CA ALA A 556 18.43 -7.90 -8.07
C ALA A 556 17.89 -8.21 -6.67
N PRO A 557 18.43 -7.61 -5.59
CA PRO A 557 17.98 -7.89 -4.21
C PRO A 557 16.53 -7.49 -3.94
N THR A 558 15.91 -6.73 -4.87
CA THR A 558 14.52 -6.28 -4.83
C THR A 558 13.56 -7.25 -5.52
N VAL A 559 14.05 -8.33 -6.14
CA VAL A 559 13.20 -9.38 -6.72
C VAL A 559 12.43 -10.06 -5.58
N LYS A 560 11.11 -10.16 -5.72
CA LYS A 560 10.26 -10.80 -4.72
C LYS A 560 10.60 -12.28 -4.62
N PHE A 561 10.61 -12.83 -3.41
CA PHE A 561 10.94 -14.25 -3.18
C PHE A 561 10.04 -15.20 -3.98
N GLY A 562 8.72 -14.98 -3.98
CA GLY A 562 7.79 -15.80 -4.77
C GLY A 562 8.14 -15.84 -6.26
N ASN A 563 8.46 -14.68 -6.86
CA ASN A 563 8.89 -14.59 -8.25
C ASN A 563 10.23 -15.30 -8.49
N LYS A 564 11.16 -15.22 -7.52
CA LYS A 564 12.44 -15.93 -7.57
C LYS A 564 12.24 -17.45 -7.53
N PHE A 565 11.37 -17.93 -6.64
CA PHE A 565 11.02 -19.33 -6.51
C PHE A 565 10.37 -19.87 -7.79
N GLU A 566 9.39 -19.16 -8.34
CA GLU A 566 8.75 -19.50 -9.62
C GLU A 566 9.76 -19.58 -10.77
N LEU A 567 10.69 -18.62 -10.86
CA LEU A 567 11.73 -18.64 -11.88
C LEU A 567 12.63 -19.87 -11.76
N TYR A 568 13.11 -20.18 -10.55
CA TYR A 568 13.97 -21.36 -10.35
C TYR A 568 13.22 -22.65 -10.60
N LYS A 569 11.96 -22.76 -10.16
CA LYS A 569 11.10 -23.89 -10.50
C LYS A 569 11.02 -24.09 -12.02
N CYS A 570 10.71 -23.03 -12.78
CA CYS A 570 10.67 -23.12 -14.24
C CYS A 570 12.03 -23.47 -14.87
N ALA A 571 13.14 -23.02 -14.29
CA ALA A 571 14.48 -23.36 -14.75
C ALA A 571 14.83 -24.84 -14.47
N ASP A 572 14.54 -25.34 -13.28
CA ASP A 572 14.78 -26.72 -12.86
C ASP A 572 13.90 -27.71 -13.66
N GLU A 573 12.67 -27.31 -14.01
CA GLU A 573 11.77 -28.06 -14.90
C GLU A 573 12.18 -27.96 -16.38
N GLY A 574 13.23 -27.20 -16.72
CA GLY A 574 13.73 -27.03 -18.08
C GLY A 574 12.86 -26.17 -18.99
N LEU A 575 11.92 -25.40 -18.44
CA LEU A 575 11.06 -24.47 -19.17
C LEU A 575 11.79 -23.18 -19.54
N ILE A 576 12.75 -22.75 -18.70
CA ILE A 576 13.54 -21.53 -18.90
C ILE A 576 15.03 -21.86 -18.91
N ASP A 577 15.75 -21.39 -19.93
CA ASP A 577 17.21 -21.39 -19.97
C ASP A 577 17.75 -20.16 -19.22
N LEU A 578 18.04 -20.33 -17.93
CA LEU A 578 18.52 -19.28 -17.03
C LEU A 578 20.06 -19.20 -17.04
N ARG A 579 20.62 -18.05 -17.45
CA ARG A 579 22.07 -17.87 -17.58
C ARG A 579 22.58 -16.65 -16.83
N PHE A 580 23.61 -16.87 -16.01
CA PHE A 580 24.31 -15.83 -15.27
C PHE A 580 25.67 -15.52 -15.90
N GLY A 581 26.11 -14.26 -15.80
CA GLY A 581 27.40 -13.85 -16.35
C GLY A 581 27.42 -13.74 -17.87
N VAL A 582 26.28 -13.85 -18.55
CA VAL A 582 26.16 -13.86 -20.01
C VAL A 582 25.43 -12.61 -20.50
N GLY A 583 25.94 -12.02 -21.58
CA GLY A 583 25.37 -10.86 -22.26
C GLY A 583 25.29 -11.06 -23.78
N ILE A 584 24.72 -10.06 -24.47
CA ILE A 584 24.64 -10.04 -25.93
C ILE A 584 25.83 -9.26 -26.47
N LYS A 585 26.65 -9.89 -27.29
CA LYS A 585 27.76 -9.26 -28.00
C LYS A 585 27.30 -8.66 -29.32
N GLU A 586 26.55 -9.43 -30.11
CA GLU A 586 26.08 -9.06 -31.43
C GLU A 586 24.63 -9.50 -31.62
N MET A 587 23.82 -8.63 -32.23
CA MET A 587 22.43 -8.93 -32.57
C MET A 587 22.27 -8.98 -34.09
N ARG A 588 21.84 -10.14 -34.60
CA ARG A 588 21.54 -10.38 -36.01
C ARG A 588 20.03 -10.55 -36.19
N GLU A 589 19.59 -10.77 -37.43
CA GLU A 589 18.16 -10.84 -37.77
C GLU A 589 17.43 -11.98 -37.05
N ASN A 590 18.02 -13.19 -37.01
CA ASN A 590 17.38 -14.39 -36.45
C ASN A 590 18.21 -15.08 -35.35
N GLU A 591 19.30 -14.45 -34.91
CA GLU A 591 20.22 -15.00 -33.90
C GLU A 591 20.91 -13.92 -33.08
N LEU A 592 21.40 -14.30 -31.90
CA LEU A 592 22.26 -13.49 -31.03
C LEU A 592 23.57 -14.21 -30.79
N VAL A 593 24.67 -13.45 -30.88
CA VAL A 593 25.97 -13.89 -30.41
C VAL A 593 26.12 -13.50 -28.95
N LEU A 594 26.32 -14.49 -28.09
CA LEU A 594 26.43 -14.30 -26.64
C LEU A 594 27.91 -14.19 -26.23
N GLU A 595 28.18 -13.36 -25.22
CA GLU A 595 29.48 -13.24 -24.58
C GLU A 595 29.42 -13.47 -23.08
N ASP A 596 30.54 -13.92 -22.52
CA ASP A 596 30.80 -13.85 -21.09
C ASP A 596 31.08 -12.39 -20.72
N VAL A 597 30.31 -11.85 -19.78
CA VAL A 597 30.33 -10.43 -19.42
C VAL A 597 31.69 -10.01 -18.86
N GLY A 598 32.37 -10.91 -18.14
CA GLY A 598 33.64 -10.62 -17.47
C GLY A 598 34.84 -10.72 -18.41
N THR A 599 34.90 -11.76 -19.24
CA THR A 599 36.03 -12.06 -20.13
C THR A 599 35.87 -11.51 -21.54
N LYS A 600 34.65 -11.11 -21.94
CA LYS A 600 34.31 -10.63 -23.29
C LYS A 600 34.55 -11.65 -24.41
N ARG A 601 34.67 -12.93 -24.05
CA ARG A 601 34.79 -14.03 -25.01
C ARG A 601 33.41 -14.46 -25.48
N GLU A 602 33.32 -14.81 -26.76
CA GLU A 602 32.11 -15.44 -27.29
C GLU A 602 31.90 -16.78 -26.60
N VAL A 603 30.66 -16.99 -26.17
CA VAL A 603 30.23 -18.22 -25.52
C VAL A 603 29.58 -19.12 -26.57
N GLU A 604 28.56 -18.59 -27.25
CA GLU A 604 27.84 -19.30 -28.30
C GLU A 604 26.97 -18.34 -29.13
N THR A 605 26.32 -18.87 -30.16
CA THR A 605 25.28 -18.16 -30.94
C THR A 605 23.97 -18.90 -30.79
N ILE A 606 22.91 -18.19 -30.40
CA ILE A 606 21.57 -18.76 -30.20
C ILE A 606 20.56 -18.17 -31.18
N PRO A 607 19.62 -18.97 -31.69
CA PRO A 607 18.52 -18.44 -32.49
C PRO A 607 17.54 -17.65 -31.62
N ASN A 608 17.01 -16.55 -32.14
CA ASN A 608 15.97 -15.78 -31.46
C ASN A 608 15.05 -15.00 -32.41
N ASP A 609 13.81 -14.85 -31.99
CA ASP A 609 12.78 -14.07 -32.69
C ASP A 609 12.61 -12.69 -32.02
N TYR A 610 12.52 -12.66 -30.68
CA TYR A 610 12.40 -11.43 -29.90
C TYR A 610 13.51 -11.26 -28.87
N VAL A 611 13.76 -10.02 -28.48
CA VAL A 611 14.57 -9.65 -27.31
C VAL A 611 13.75 -8.75 -26.40
N LEU A 612 13.57 -9.14 -25.14
CA LEU A 612 12.96 -8.28 -24.11
C LEU A 612 14.06 -7.65 -23.26
N ALA A 613 14.34 -6.37 -23.47
CA ALA A 613 15.32 -5.59 -22.73
C ALA A 613 14.71 -5.01 -21.45
N LEU A 614 14.59 -5.83 -20.41
CA LEU A 614 13.96 -5.50 -19.12
C LEU A 614 15.02 -5.08 -18.09
N ILE A 615 15.84 -4.10 -18.46
CA ILE A 615 17.02 -3.62 -17.72
C ILE A 615 16.77 -2.30 -16.95
N GLY A 616 15.51 -2.00 -16.64
CA GLY A 616 15.09 -0.78 -15.95
C GLY A 616 15.01 0.44 -16.87
N GLY A 617 14.86 1.63 -16.27
CA GLY A 617 14.78 2.90 -17.00
C GLY A 617 15.59 3.99 -16.32
N GLU A 618 15.90 5.04 -17.08
CA GLU A 618 16.55 6.24 -16.55
C GLU A 618 15.53 7.05 -15.75
N ARG A 619 15.92 7.50 -14.55
CA ARG A 619 15.09 8.42 -13.78
C ARG A 619 15.04 9.78 -14.48
N PRO A 620 13.92 10.52 -14.39
CA PRO A 620 13.78 11.82 -15.05
C PRO A 620 14.58 12.95 -14.37
N ASN A 621 15.74 12.65 -13.77
CA ASN A 621 16.52 13.60 -12.98
C ASN A 621 16.91 14.85 -13.78
N ARG A 622 17.39 14.67 -15.02
CA ARG A 622 17.76 15.81 -15.90
C ARG A 622 16.59 16.75 -16.15
N PHE A 623 15.38 16.21 -16.32
CA PHE A 623 14.17 17.01 -16.49
C PHE A 623 13.86 17.78 -15.20
N LEU A 624 13.87 17.12 -14.04
CA LEU A 624 13.64 17.78 -12.75
C LEU A 624 14.67 18.88 -12.44
N GLU A 625 15.95 18.59 -12.67
CA GLU A 625 17.06 19.54 -12.49
C GLU A 625 16.93 20.75 -13.44
N SER A 626 16.42 20.56 -14.67
CA SER A 626 16.17 21.65 -15.61
C SER A 626 15.08 22.63 -15.14
N ILE A 627 14.18 22.19 -14.25
CA ILE A 627 13.16 23.04 -13.59
C ILE A 627 13.76 23.78 -12.39
N GLY A 628 14.95 23.35 -11.91
CA GLY A 628 15.60 23.85 -10.70
C GLY A 628 15.33 23.00 -9.45
N ILE A 629 14.73 21.81 -9.60
CA ILE A 629 14.45 20.91 -8.48
C ILE A 629 15.75 20.24 -8.03
N THR A 630 16.06 20.34 -6.74
CA THR A 630 17.27 19.74 -6.14
C THR A 630 17.05 18.26 -5.83
N ILE A 631 17.96 17.39 -6.26
CA ILE A 631 17.94 15.95 -5.95
C ILE A 631 19.01 15.66 -4.89
N LYS A 632 18.63 15.02 -3.78
CA LYS A 632 19.51 14.74 -2.62
C LYS A 632 19.64 13.26 -2.33
#